data_AF-A0A814MXE3-F1
#
_entry.id   AF-A0A814MXE3-F1
#
_cell.length_a   1.000
_cell.length_b   1.000
_cell.length_c   1.000
_cell.angle_alpha   90.00
_cell.angle_beta   90.00
_cell.angle_gamma   90.00
#
_symmetry.space_group_name_H-M   'P 1'
#
loop_
_entity.id
_entity.type
_entity.pdbx_description
1 polymer ?
#
loop_
_entity_poly.entity_id
_entity_poly.type
_entity_poly.pdbx_seq_one_letter_code
_entity_poly.pdbx_strand_id
1 'polypeptide(L)'
;MEGYLSSGPQKADKDAENQKNKQEHPRTRIETDAIHVGQEPERWPGQAVVPPISMATTFKQLEPGKPVLYEYSRCGNPTRQCLEECLASVEKARYALTFASGLGATTTLMFMLKSGDHILSIDDVYGGTGRLFRRCMAQMGVESSFIDMSTDASTVVKHLKPTTRLVWIETPTNPLLKLADIEQIATAVHKHDPKIMVLVDNTFATAYFQNPLKLGADLVLHSLTKYMNGHSDVVMGCLMMNNEEYYKQLSFLQYAIGAVPSPFDCYLVNRGIKTLAVRMKQHMANGLRVATYLEQHKHVERVIYPPLESHPQHDLYKKQMSGFSGMISIYLKGDEVEKNLIESRYVLLLSLLFAMIILLIYMFLLRYLAQWIIWLSLILCIVVFALAASFCFVARIRMEKYSTNNNALFDLDEMNITLNMNNFDINNTDAKISAVEKFDTAMNLLDEFVPMSVIWLVIGIICCIVCAILMICTCCLCERIRLAAALIEEASKAICYALTILIWPIITFILNIGFVILGILVLAHYSTLGRPIYQISCTQDFGQSCRKESLRSYVLSNETRQINIHSIPKSCLDYHEGDSCNLDEFTQLNCTIDRIQCVYVSYGFVDETFQHYLNSIWSHRFAQFLSEHSWLVNIFNIFMIYWLIAFTIALEQMILACTFVSYYWQLNQLNQKCCHNYIHKCLCFQGVLLTFRYHLGTIAFGSSIIAIIDTLRTLIDLIKDRMEAMNIDNYGKCCLKLIKGSLNCIRCCFQFFSRYTYIMTAVSGKWFCSSAFTATKLLLENCLRVFILDRVCAILLYIGRITITIGSCVFTAYMLDNIGLNITLHFSWFPVLIIGISVYISSAIFLNVYATATSTLFFCVLYDLEVRNDSQQISNRLREIIDKSNDFRKKKFEIIDEQSTNDRTQSRF
;
A
#
# COMPACT_ATOMS: atom_id res chain seq x y z
N MET A 1 -21.25 5.11 49.50
CA MET A 1 -20.84 4.29 48.33
C MET A 1 -21.41 2.86 48.35
N GLU A 2 -22.11 2.43 49.40
CA GLU A 2 -22.80 1.12 49.44
C GLU A 2 -24.14 1.09 48.65
N GLY A 3 -24.70 2.24 48.26
CA GLY A 3 -25.96 2.31 47.53
C GLY A 3 -25.93 1.83 46.07
N TYR A 4 -24.76 1.82 45.42
CA TYR A 4 -24.62 1.46 43.99
C TYR A 4 -24.63 -0.05 43.71
N LEU A 5 -24.42 -0.88 44.74
CA LEU A 5 -24.55 -2.35 44.64
C LEU A 5 -25.96 -2.84 45.03
N SER A 6 -26.83 -1.94 45.52
CA SER A 6 -28.16 -2.28 46.05
C SER A 6 -29.32 -2.11 45.06
N SER A 7 -29.08 -1.53 43.88
CA SER A 7 -30.12 -1.28 42.87
C SER A 7 -30.08 -2.25 41.69
N GLY A 8 -29.92 -3.54 41.98
CA GLY A 8 -30.51 -4.58 41.13
C GLY A 8 -32.05 -4.62 41.35
N PRO A 9 -32.84 -5.29 40.51
CA PRO A 9 -34.31 -5.22 40.55
C PRO A 9 -34.92 -5.98 41.75
N GLN A 10 -34.65 -5.55 42.99
CA GLN A 10 -35.05 -6.20 44.24
C GLN A 10 -36.55 -6.11 44.60
N LYS A 11 -37.45 -5.83 43.66
CA LYS A 11 -38.91 -5.83 43.95
C LYS A 11 -39.79 -6.57 42.95
N ALA A 12 -39.21 -7.18 41.93
CA ALA A 12 -39.86 -8.23 41.13
C ALA A 12 -39.38 -9.64 41.53
N ASP A 13 -38.40 -9.75 42.44
CA ASP A 13 -37.73 -11.01 42.74
C ASP A 13 -38.57 -11.98 43.58
N LYS A 14 -39.42 -11.59 44.53
CA LYS A 14 -40.11 -12.60 45.36
C LYS A 14 -41.15 -13.46 44.63
N ASP A 15 -41.80 -12.92 43.60
CA ASP A 15 -42.77 -13.66 42.80
C ASP A 15 -42.12 -14.30 41.55
N ALA A 16 -41.00 -13.76 41.06
CA ALA A 16 -40.22 -14.34 39.96
C ALA A 16 -39.21 -15.42 40.42
N GLU A 17 -38.72 -15.38 41.65
CA GLU A 17 -37.76 -16.33 42.23
C GLU A 17 -38.43 -17.68 42.55
N ASN A 18 -39.75 -17.68 42.81
CA ASN A 18 -40.56 -18.90 42.90
C ASN A 18 -40.87 -19.54 41.53
N GLN A 19 -40.73 -18.81 40.42
CA GLN A 19 -40.89 -19.37 39.05
C GLN A 19 -39.56 -19.67 38.36
N LYS A 20 -38.47 -18.93 38.64
CA LYS A 20 -37.13 -19.16 38.06
C LYS A 20 -36.42 -20.42 38.58
N ASN A 21 -36.77 -20.91 39.77
CA ASN A 21 -36.20 -22.15 40.33
C ASN A 21 -36.80 -23.45 39.72
N LYS A 22 -37.57 -23.37 38.62
CA LYS A 22 -38.25 -24.54 38.01
C LYS A 22 -38.10 -24.72 36.51
N GLN A 23 -37.23 -23.99 35.83
CA GLN A 23 -36.93 -24.26 34.42
C GLN A 23 -35.44 -24.59 34.23
N GLU A 24 -35.05 -25.80 34.62
CA GLU A 24 -34.04 -26.49 33.81
C GLU A 24 -34.64 -26.59 32.41
N HIS A 25 -34.13 -25.79 31.47
CA HIS A 25 -34.47 -26.00 30.06
C HIS A 25 -34.17 -27.47 29.74
N PRO A 26 -35.13 -28.25 29.22
CA PRO A 26 -34.88 -29.63 28.83
C PRO A 26 -33.66 -29.62 27.91
N ARG A 27 -32.68 -30.51 28.13
CA ARG A 27 -31.42 -30.54 27.36
C ARG A 27 -31.73 -30.74 25.88
N THR A 28 -31.93 -29.64 25.14
CA THR A 28 -32.17 -29.69 23.71
C THR A 28 -30.85 -29.76 22.95
N ARG A 29 -30.94 -30.11 21.66
CA ARG A 29 -29.76 -30.17 20.80
C ARG A 29 -29.32 -28.74 20.44
N ILE A 30 -28.04 -28.54 20.18
CA ILE A 30 -27.48 -27.21 19.90
C ILE A 30 -28.15 -26.54 18.69
N GLU A 31 -28.64 -27.31 17.72
CA GLU A 31 -29.41 -26.83 16.57
C GLU A 31 -30.70 -26.13 16.99
N THR A 32 -31.39 -26.68 17.99
CA THR A 32 -32.62 -26.10 18.55
C THR A 32 -32.28 -24.88 19.40
N ASP A 33 -31.29 -24.99 20.29
CA ASP A 33 -30.88 -23.89 21.16
C ASP A 33 -30.44 -22.65 20.37
N ALA A 34 -29.64 -22.86 19.31
CA ALA A 34 -29.14 -21.80 18.43
C ALA A 34 -30.25 -21.03 17.68
N ILE A 35 -31.43 -21.63 17.53
CA ILE A 35 -32.57 -21.02 16.85
C ILE A 35 -33.53 -20.35 17.83
N HIS A 36 -33.77 -20.95 19.00
CA HIS A 36 -34.91 -20.59 19.85
C HIS A 36 -34.56 -19.85 21.14
N VAL A 37 -33.41 -20.13 21.77
CA VAL A 37 -33.13 -19.57 23.10
C VAL A 37 -32.89 -18.06 23.01
N GLY A 38 -33.59 -17.30 23.86
CA GLY A 38 -33.54 -15.83 23.87
C GLY A 38 -34.33 -15.17 22.73
N GLN A 39 -35.04 -15.95 21.92
CA GLN A 39 -35.85 -15.46 20.78
C GLN A 39 -37.36 -15.56 21.04
N GLU A 40 -37.79 -15.74 22.29
CA GLU A 40 -39.20 -16.00 22.64
C GLU A 40 -40.10 -14.83 22.18
N PRO A 41 -41.08 -15.08 21.27
CA PRO A 41 -41.93 -14.02 20.72
C PRO A 41 -42.72 -13.26 21.79
N GLU A 42 -43.06 -13.92 22.90
CA GLU A 42 -43.83 -13.38 24.02
C GLU A 42 -43.13 -12.19 24.71
N ARG A 43 -41.81 -12.01 24.50
CA ARG A 43 -41.05 -10.86 25.01
C ARG A 43 -41.39 -9.54 24.32
N TRP A 44 -41.98 -9.58 23.12
CA TRP A 44 -42.13 -8.41 22.26
C TRP A 44 -43.61 -8.05 22.03
N PRO A 45 -43.96 -6.75 22.05
CA PRO A 45 -45.24 -6.29 21.56
C PRO A 45 -45.46 -6.75 20.11
N GLY A 46 -46.61 -7.40 19.84
CA GLY A 46 -46.92 -7.97 18.53
C GLY A 46 -46.35 -9.36 18.26
N GLN A 47 -45.71 -10.00 19.26
CA GLN A 47 -45.19 -11.37 19.18
C GLN A 47 -44.26 -11.61 17.98
N ALA A 48 -43.31 -10.69 17.79
CA ALA A 48 -42.34 -10.80 16.70
C ALA A 48 -41.47 -12.08 16.87
N VAL A 49 -41.46 -12.93 15.85
CA VAL A 49 -40.73 -14.21 15.86
C VAL A 49 -39.21 -14.01 15.86
N VAL A 50 -38.74 -12.93 15.22
CA VAL A 50 -37.34 -12.52 15.24
C VAL A 50 -37.22 -11.30 16.15
N PRO A 51 -36.30 -11.28 17.12
CA PRO A 51 -36.14 -10.14 18.02
C PRO A 51 -35.87 -8.83 17.28
N PRO A 52 -36.50 -7.72 17.70
CA PRO A 52 -36.27 -6.40 17.11
C PRO A 52 -34.84 -5.89 17.39
N ILE A 53 -34.38 -4.99 16.53
CA ILE A 53 -33.10 -4.29 16.71
C ILE A 53 -33.35 -3.00 17.51
N SER A 54 -33.06 -3.04 18.81
CA SER A 54 -33.22 -1.89 19.70
C SER A 54 -32.00 -0.98 19.63
N MET A 55 -32.04 0.02 18.74
CA MET A 55 -30.98 1.05 18.60
C MET A 55 -31.08 2.18 19.63
N ALA A 56 -32.07 2.15 20.52
CA ALA A 56 -32.25 3.16 21.55
C ALA A 56 -31.03 3.23 22.49
N THR A 57 -30.52 4.44 22.73
CA THR A 57 -29.39 4.66 23.64
C THR A 57 -29.83 4.70 25.10
N THR A 58 -31.03 5.18 25.38
CA THR A 58 -31.63 5.34 26.71
C THR A 58 -33.07 4.84 26.71
N PHE A 59 -33.57 4.45 27.87
CA PHE A 59 -34.91 3.90 28.04
C PHE A 59 -35.70 4.73 29.06
N LYS A 60 -37.01 4.89 28.82
CA LYS A 60 -37.89 5.66 29.71
C LYS A 60 -37.94 5.00 31.09
N GLN A 61 -37.61 5.79 32.12
CA GLN A 61 -37.79 5.42 33.52
C GLN A 61 -39.18 5.85 34.01
N LEU A 62 -39.73 5.14 34.99
CA LEU A 62 -41.00 5.54 35.63
C LEU A 62 -40.80 6.77 36.50
N GLU A 63 -39.69 6.79 37.23
CA GLU A 63 -39.22 7.88 38.09
C GLU A 63 -37.69 7.89 38.06
N PRO A 64 -37.01 9.00 38.40
CA PRO A 64 -35.55 9.03 38.45
C PRO A 64 -34.96 7.91 39.32
N GLY A 65 -34.07 7.10 38.73
CA GLY A 65 -33.43 5.96 39.39
C GLY A 65 -34.30 4.69 39.46
N LYS A 66 -35.46 4.65 38.78
CA LYS A 66 -36.35 3.50 38.71
C LYS A 66 -36.58 3.05 37.25
N PRO A 67 -35.61 2.36 36.63
CA PRO A 67 -35.78 1.78 35.30
C PRO A 67 -36.78 0.62 35.31
N VAL A 68 -37.48 0.40 34.19
CA VAL A 68 -38.39 -0.76 34.05
C VAL A 68 -37.60 -2.05 33.87
N LEU A 69 -36.73 -2.09 32.86
CA LEU A 69 -35.88 -3.24 32.55
C LEU A 69 -34.46 -2.81 32.16
N TYR A 70 -34.36 -1.76 31.35
CA TYR A 70 -33.10 -1.15 30.94
C TYR A 70 -33.10 0.33 31.32
N GLU A 71 -31.91 0.88 31.52
CA GLU A 71 -31.69 2.31 31.78
C GLU A 71 -30.92 2.94 30.61
N TYR A 72 -29.77 2.35 30.26
CA TYR A 72 -28.87 2.87 29.24
C TYR A 72 -28.23 1.72 28.46
N SER A 73 -28.15 1.83 27.13
CA SER A 73 -27.81 0.73 26.22
C SER A 73 -26.41 0.14 26.45
N ARG A 74 -25.46 0.93 26.98
CA ARG A 74 -24.14 0.39 27.35
C ARG A 74 -24.25 -0.60 28.52
N CYS A 75 -25.08 -0.29 29.51
CA CYS A 75 -25.31 -1.15 30.69
C CYS A 75 -26.10 -2.40 30.34
N GLY A 76 -27.12 -2.28 29.48
CA GLY A 76 -27.93 -3.39 29.01
C GLY A 76 -28.80 -2.99 27.83
N ASN A 77 -29.01 -3.91 26.89
CA ASN A 77 -29.79 -3.70 25.69
C ASN A 77 -30.58 -4.98 25.33
N PRO A 78 -31.87 -4.89 24.95
CA PRO A 78 -32.68 -6.07 24.64
C PRO A 78 -32.07 -6.98 23.56
N THR A 79 -31.59 -6.40 22.45
CA THR A 79 -31.01 -7.16 21.34
C THR A 79 -29.70 -7.84 21.72
N ARG A 80 -28.88 -7.17 22.56
CA ARG A 80 -27.65 -7.75 23.10
C ARG A 80 -27.95 -8.89 24.07
N GLN A 81 -28.95 -8.73 24.93
CA GLN A 81 -29.35 -9.76 25.89
C GLN A 81 -29.85 -11.03 25.20
N CYS A 82 -30.65 -10.92 24.13
CA CYS A 82 -31.07 -12.07 23.32
C CYS A 82 -29.87 -12.88 22.79
N LEU A 83 -28.83 -12.19 22.33
CA LEU A 83 -27.62 -12.83 21.87
C LEU A 83 -26.84 -13.48 23.03
N GLU A 84 -26.68 -12.78 24.16
CA GLU A 84 -25.98 -13.29 25.34
C GLU A 84 -26.65 -14.56 25.88
N GLU A 85 -27.98 -14.61 25.96
CA GLU A 85 -28.73 -15.80 26.36
C GLU A 85 -28.56 -16.96 25.36
N CYS A 86 -28.61 -16.67 24.05
CA CYS A 86 -28.38 -17.67 23.02
C CYS A 86 -26.95 -18.25 23.10
N LEU A 87 -25.93 -17.39 23.27
CA LEU A 87 -24.53 -17.78 23.40
C LEU A 87 -24.30 -18.66 24.63
N ALA A 88 -24.85 -18.25 25.79
CA ALA A 88 -24.76 -19.03 27.01
C ALA A 88 -25.34 -20.45 26.81
N SER A 89 -26.48 -20.57 26.14
CA SER A 89 -27.11 -21.86 25.88
C SER A 89 -26.28 -22.78 24.96
N VAL A 90 -25.73 -22.25 23.86
CA VAL A 90 -24.95 -23.07 22.91
C VAL A 90 -23.61 -23.53 23.50
N GLU A 91 -22.98 -22.72 24.36
CA GLU A 91 -21.74 -23.07 25.06
C GLU A 91 -21.98 -23.91 26.33
N LYS A 92 -23.24 -24.10 26.72
CA LYS A 92 -23.65 -24.73 27.99
C LYS A 92 -23.09 -23.99 29.21
N ALA A 93 -23.08 -22.66 29.11
CA ALA A 93 -22.76 -21.72 30.17
C ALA A 93 -24.04 -21.19 30.85
N ARG A 94 -23.91 -20.71 32.08
CA ARG A 94 -24.98 -19.99 32.79
C ARG A 94 -25.07 -18.53 32.37
N TYR A 95 -23.93 -17.92 32.01
CA TYR A 95 -23.83 -16.51 31.67
C TYR A 95 -22.95 -16.29 30.44
N ALA A 96 -23.31 -15.27 29.64
CA ALA A 96 -22.48 -14.75 28.56
C ALA A 96 -22.45 -13.21 28.60
N LEU A 97 -21.33 -12.64 28.19
CA LEU A 97 -21.12 -11.20 28.02
C LEU A 97 -20.49 -10.94 26.66
N THR A 98 -21.03 -9.99 25.90
CA THR A 98 -20.57 -9.66 24.54
C THR A 98 -19.79 -8.35 24.50
N PHE A 99 -18.84 -8.24 23.57
CA PHE A 99 -17.88 -7.14 23.47
C PHE A 99 -17.66 -6.73 22.02
N ALA A 100 -17.22 -5.49 21.79
CA ALA A 100 -16.99 -4.92 20.46
C ALA A 100 -15.97 -5.70 19.59
N SER A 101 -15.16 -6.58 20.18
CA SER A 101 -14.29 -7.52 19.46
C SER A 101 -13.83 -8.63 20.39
N GLY A 102 -13.23 -9.70 19.84
CA GLY A 102 -12.52 -10.71 20.63
C GLY A 102 -11.45 -10.08 21.53
N LEU A 103 -10.69 -9.11 21.02
CA LEU A 103 -9.71 -8.36 21.83
C LEU A 103 -10.39 -7.45 22.85
N GLY A 104 -11.57 -6.89 22.58
CA GLY A 104 -12.33 -6.12 23.57
C GLY A 104 -12.75 -7.00 24.76
N ALA A 105 -13.12 -8.25 24.49
CA ALA A 105 -13.39 -9.25 25.51
C ALA A 105 -12.12 -9.58 26.31
N THR A 106 -11.00 -9.89 25.63
CA THR A 106 -9.71 -10.16 26.26
C THR A 106 -9.25 -8.99 27.12
N THR A 107 -9.26 -7.77 26.59
CA THR A 107 -8.87 -6.55 27.31
C THR A 107 -9.73 -6.33 28.54
N THR A 108 -11.05 -6.52 28.44
CA THR A 108 -11.94 -6.39 29.61
C THR A 108 -11.59 -7.41 30.70
N LEU A 109 -11.32 -8.66 30.33
CA LEU A 109 -10.88 -9.69 31.28
C LEU A 109 -9.58 -9.32 31.98
N MET A 110 -8.64 -8.67 31.28
CA MET A 110 -7.37 -8.27 31.88
C MET A 110 -7.53 -7.30 33.06
N PHE A 111 -8.64 -6.54 33.12
CA PHE A 111 -8.95 -5.67 34.27
C PHE A 111 -9.44 -6.43 35.52
N MET A 112 -9.61 -7.76 35.45
CA MET A 112 -9.73 -8.60 36.65
C MET A 112 -8.38 -8.85 37.33
N LEU A 113 -7.27 -8.61 36.64
CA LEU A 113 -5.91 -8.75 37.16
C LEU A 113 -5.43 -7.43 37.74
N LYS A 114 -4.42 -7.51 38.60
CA LYS A 114 -3.78 -6.36 39.27
C LYS A 114 -2.29 -6.34 38.98
N SER A 115 -1.67 -5.17 39.11
CA SER A 115 -0.21 -5.06 39.05
C SER A 115 0.45 -6.04 40.03
N GLY A 116 1.44 -6.80 39.56
CA GLY A 116 2.10 -7.88 40.27
C GLY A 116 1.53 -9.28 39.97
N ASP A 117 0.36 -9.38 39.34
CA ASP A 117 -0.19 -10.67 38.90
C ASP A 117 0.57 -11.21 37.67
N HIS A 118 0.44 -12.52 37.47
CA HIS A 118 1.08 -13.24 36.38
C HIS A 118 0.07 -14.03 35.54
N ILE A 119 0.25 -13.99 34.22
CA ILE A 119 -0.49 -14.76 33.22
C ILE A 119 0.42 -15.87 32.68
N LEU A 120 -0.03 -17.12 32.73
CA LEU A 120 0.63 -18.23 32.04
C LEU A 120 -0.16 -18.57 30.77
N SER A 121 0.40 -18.30 29.60
CA SER A 121 -0.23 -18.52 28.30
C SER A 121 0.40 -19.68 27.55
N ILE A 122 -0.39 -20.35 26.71
CA ILE A 122 0.17 -21.23 25.68
C ILE A 122 1.08 -20.43 24.74
N ASP A 123 2.12 -21.06 24.20
CA ASP A 123 3.18 -20.44 23.39
C ASP A 123 2.68 -19.95 22.03
N ASP A 124 1.85 -20.76 21.38
CA ASP A 124 1.17 -20.46 20.13
C ASP A 124 -0.24 -19.95 20.41
N VAL A 125 -0.40 -18.63 20.34
CA VAL A 125 -1.70 -17.94 20.48
C VAL A 125 -1.88 -16.97 19.33
N TYR A 126 -3.12 -16.57 19.10
CA TYR A 126 -3.43 -15.45 18.21
C TYR A 126 -2.51 -14.26 18.50
N GLY A 127 -1.84 -13.76 17.46
CA GLY A 127 -0.83 -12.70 17.61
C GLY A 127 -1.35 -11.40 18.24
N GLY A 128 -2.66 -11.14 18.22
CA GLY A 128 -3.27 -10.04 18.97
C GLY A 128 -3.25 -10.27 20.49
N THR A 129 -3.56 -11.48 20.94
CA THR A 129 -3.50 -11.89 22.35
C THR A 129 -2.07 -11.79 22.88
N GLY A 130 -1.10 -12.37 22.17
CA GLY A 130 0.31 -12.30 22.56
C GLY A 130 0.85 -10.86 22.60
N ARG A 131 0.37 -9.98 21.70
CA ARG A 131 0.74 -8.55 21.69
C ARG A 131 0.15 -7.79 22.86
N LEU A 132 -1.13 -8.02 23.19
CA LEU A 132 -1.79 -7.42 24.35
C LEU A 132 -1.04 -7.76 25.64
N PHE A 133 -0.68 -9.03 25.84
CA PHE A 133 0.07 -9.46 27.02
C PHE A 133 1.48 -8.84 27.08
N ARG A 134 2.26 -8.98 26.01
CA ARG A 134 3.67 -8.54 26.00
C ARG A 134 3.85 -7.03 26.01
N ARG A 135 2.90 -6.25 25.49
CA ARG A 135 3.05 -4.79 25.35
C ARG A 135 2.15 -3.99 26.26
N CYS A 136 0.88 -4.35 26.39
CA CYS A 136 -0.07 -3.57 27.15
C CYS A 136 -0.08 -4.01 28.61
N MET A 137 -0.23 -5.31 28.88
CA MET A 137 -0.29 -5.82 30.25
C MET A 137 1.03 -5.67 31.01
N ALA A 138 2.15 -5.81 30.31
CA ALA A 138 3.47 -5.52 30.87
C ALA A 138 3.58 -4.07 31.39
N GLN A 139 2.98 -3.09 30.71
CA GLN A 139 2.95 -1.69 31.17
C GLN A 139 2.05 -1.48 32.40
N MET A 140 1.07 -2.36 32.60
CA MET A 140 0.19 -2.36 33.78
C MET A 140 0.76 -3.18 34.95
N GLY A 141 2.02 -3.60 34.87
CA GLY A 141 2.69 -4.39 35.90
C GLY A 141 2.24 -5.84 35.97
N VAL A 142 1.55 -6.36 34.94
CA VAL A 142 1.14 -7.78 34.86
C VAL A 142 2.13 -8.54 34.02
N GLU A 143 2.80 -9.53 34.61
CA GLU A 143 3.77 -10.37 33.93
C GLU A 143 3.08 -11.44 33.07
N SER A 144 3.75 -11.89 32.00
CA SER A 144 3.27 -13.03 31.21
C SER A 144 4.40 -13.99 30.85
N SER A 145 4.14 -15.30 30.98
CA SER A 145 5.00 -16.38 30.50
C SER A 145 4.28 -17.18 29.41
N PHE A 146 5.03 -17.63 28.40
CA PHE A 146 4.51 -18.38 27.27
C PHE A 146 5.18 -19.76 27.23
N ILE A 147 4.39 -20.84 27.29
CA ILE A 147 4.90 -22.22 27.34
C ILE A 147 4.13 -23.14 26.41
N ASP A 148 4.78 -24.21 25.93
CA ASP A 148 4.07 -25.24 25.18
C ASP A 148 3.19 -26.10 26.10
N MET A 149 1.88 -25.84 26.10
CA MET A 149 0.88 -26.58 26.89
C MET A 149 0.35 -27.82 26.17
N SER A 150 0.86 -28.15 24.98
CA SER A 150 0.39 -29.29 24.18
C SER A 150 1.06 -30.62 24.54
N THR A 151 1.97 -30.61 25.52
CA THR A 151 2.78 -31.75 25.95
C THR A 151 2.17 -32.52 27.12
N ASP A 152 2.20 -31.95 28.32
CA ASP A 152 1.68 -32.55 29.54
C ASP A 152 1.27 -31.47 30.57
N ALA A 153 0.23 -31.77 31.36
CA ALA A 153 -0.29 -30.87 32.38
C ALA A 153 0.74 -30.60 33.51
N SER A 154 1.68 -31.52 33.77
CA SER A 154 2.73 -31.27 34.77
C SER A 154 3.67 -30.12 34.38
N THR A 155 3.87 -29.88 33.08
CA THR A 155 4.63 -28.74 32.57
C THR A 155 3.95 -27.42 32.93
N VAL A 156 2.61 -27.36 32.87
CA VAL A 156 1.85 -26.18 33.28
C VAL A 156 2.07 -25.90 34.77
N VAL A 157 1.90 -26.91 35.62
CA VAL A 157 2.05 -26.77 37.08
C VAL A 157 3.45 -26.29 37.47
N LYS A 158 4.51 -26.76 36.79
CA LYS A 158 5.90 -26.32 37.03
C LYS A 158 6.14 -24.84 36.75
N HIS A 159 5.36 -24.23 35.88
CA HIS A 159 5.49 -22.82 35.50
C HIS A 159 4.47 -21.91 36.21
N LEU A 160 3.63 -22.46 37.09
CA LEU A 160 2.80 -21.66 37.97
C LEU A 160 3.69 -20.94 38.99
N LYS A 161 3.50 -19.62 39.09
CA LYS A 161 4.10 -18.76 40.11
C LYS A 161 3.07 -18.54 41.22
N PRO A 162 3.49 -18.18 42.45
CA PRO A 162 2.55 -17.77 43.51
C PRO A 162 1.65 -16.58 43.11
N THR A 163 2.11 -15.76 42.16
CA THR A 163 1.39 -14.63 41.57
C THR A 163 0.56 -15.00 40.34
N THR A 164 0.57 -16.25 39.86
CA THR A 164 -0.26 -16.64 38.72
C THR A 164 -1.74 -16.50 39.09
N ARG A 165 -2.50 -15.80 38.25
CA ARG A 165 -3.95 -15.62 38.42
C ARG A 165 -4.76 -16.04 37.20
N LEU A 166 -4.11 -16.22 36.06
CA LEU A 166 -4.75 -16.65 34.83
C LEU A 166 -3.86 -17.64 34.06
N VAL A 167 -4.45 -18.76 33.68
CA VAL A 167 -3.92 -19.70 32.68
C VAL A 167 -4.73 -19.52 31.40
N TRP A 168 -4.06 -19.13 30.32
CA TRP A 168 -4.66 -18.87 29.02
C TRP A 168 -4.35 -20.01 28.05
N ILE A 169 -5.40 -20.70 27.60
CA ILE A 169 -5.33 -21.81 26.65
C ILE A 169 -6.02 -21.38 25.36
N GLU A 170 -5.42 -21.71 24.22
CA GLU A 170 -6.05 -21.65 22.90
C GLU A 170 -5.91 -23.06 22.30
N THR A 171 -7.02 -23.73 21.98
CA THR A 171 -6.98 -25.11 21.51
C THR A 171 -8.15 -25.39 20.55
N PRO A 172 -7.90 -25.67 19.26
CA PRO A 172 -6.59 -25.70 18.61
C PRO A 172 -5.96 -24.29 18.45
N THR A 173 -4.63 -24.19 18.53
CA THR A 173 -3.90 -22.91 18.45
C THR A 173 -3.93 -22.27 17.06
N ASN A 174 -3.87 -20.93 17.00
CA ASN A 174 -3.70 -20.19 15.75
C ASN A 174 -2.25 -19.71 15.55
N PRO A 175 -1.52 -20.15 14.50
CA PRO A 175 -2.00 -20.94 13.35
C PRO A 175 -1.60 -22.42 13.38
N LEU A 176 -0.81 -22.91 14.35
CA LEU A 176 -0.21 -24.25 14.25
C LEU A 176 -1.12 -25.38 14.71
N LEU A 177 -2.36 -25.09 15.11
CA LEU A 177 -3.41 -26.06 15.47
C LEU A 177 -2.98 -27.07 16.54
N LYS A 178 -2.04 -26.71 17.41
CA LYS A 178 -1.66 -27.55 18.56
C LYS A 178 -2.88 -27.73 19.46
N LEU A 179 -3.02 -28.91 20.07
CA LEU A 179 -4.08 -29.18 21.05
C LEU A 179 -3.52 -29.23 22.46
N ALA A 180 -4.21 -28.57 23.39
CA ALA A 180 -4.01 -28.71 24.82
C ALA A 180 -5.16 -29.53 25.43
N ASP A 181 -4.86 -30.46 26.35
CA ASP A 181 -5.88 -31.24 27.08
C ASP A 181 -6.49 -30.36 28.18
N ILE A 182 -7.67 -29.81 27.90
CA ILE A 182 -8.33 -28.84 28.78
C ILE A 182 -8.64 -29.46 30.14
N GLU A 183 -9.13 -30.69 30.15
CA GLU A 183 -9.56 -31.39 31.37
C GLU A 183 -8.38 -31.64 32.30
N GLN A 184 -7.26 -32.14 31.76
CA GLN A 184 -6.06 -32.38 32.55
C GLN A 184 -5.44 -31.09 33.06
N ILE A 185 -5.35 -30.06 32.22
CA ILE A 185 -4.75 -28.77 32.62
C ILE A 185 -5.63 -28.09 33.67
N ALA A 186 -6.95 -28.00 33.47
CA ALA A 186 -7.86 -27.37 34.41
C ALA A 186 -7.82 -28.08 35.78
N THR A 187 -7.92 -29.41 35.78
CA THR A 187 -7.83 -30.22 37.01
C THR A 187 -6.50 -30.00 37.74
N ALA A 188 -5.38 -29.97 37.01
CA ALA A 188 -4.06 -29.77 37.60
C ALA A 188 -3.88 -28.35 38.16
N VAL A 189 -4.37 -27.33 37.45
CA VAL A 189 -4.31 -25.92 37.88
C VAL A 189 -5.17 -25.71 39.12
N HIS A 190 -6.43 -26.17 39.12
CA HIS A 190 -7.33 -26.01 40.27
C HIS A 190 -6.90 -26.82 41.48
N LYS A 191 -6.24 -27.98 41.28
CA LYS A 191 -5.62 -28.75 42.37
C LYS A 191 -4.42 -28.00 42.98
N HIS A 192 -3.68 -27.24 42.18
CA HIS A 192 -2.55 -26.43 42.66
C HIS A 192 -3.05 -25.19 43.42
N ASP A 193 -3.93 -24.41 42.80
CA ASP A 193 -4.63 -23.29 43.44
C ASP A 193 -5.98 -23.06 42.75
N PRO A 194 -7.11 -23.28 43.45
CA PRO A 194 -8.45 -23.12 42.86
C PRO A 194 -8.81 -21.66 42.56
N LYS A 195 -7.98 -20.69 42.95
CA LYS A 195 -8.18 -19.27 42.63
C LYS A 195 -7.65 -18.89 41.24
N ILE A 196 -6.83 -19.74 40.62
CA ILE A 196 -6.28 -19.47 39.29
C ILE A 196 -7.37 -19.72 38.25
N MET A 197 -7.72 -18.68 37.50
CA MET A 197 -8.69 -18.80 36.42
C MET A 197 -8.08 -19.58 35.26
N VAL A 198 -8.82 -20.53 34.72
CA VAL A 198 -8.50 -21.24 33.48
C VAL A 198 -9.43 -20.73 32.39
N LEU A 199 -8.87 -20.03 31.41
CA LEU A 199 -9.60 -19.55 30.24
C LEU A 199 -9.21 -20.36 29.00
N VAL A 200 -10.23 -20.72 28.21
CA VAL A 200 -10.05 -21.30 26.88
C VAL A 200 -10.60 -20.36 25.81
N ASP A 201 -9.74 -19.91 24.90
CA ASP A 201 -10.16 -19.34 23.63
C ASP A 201 -10.61 -20.48 22.70
N ASN A 202 -11.92 -20.58 22.51
CA ASN A 202 -12.59 -21.65 21.80
C ASN A 202 -12.99 -21.23 20.37
N THR A 203 -12.38 -20.17 19.84
CA THR A 203 -12.72 -19.57 18.54
C THR A 203 -12.65 -20.57 17.38
N PHE A 204 -11.63 -21.44 17.33
CA PHE A 204 -11.41 -22.37 16.23
C PHE A 204 -12.26 -23.64 16.32
N ALA A 205 -12.56 -24.13 17.51
CA ALA A 205 -13.40 -25.31 17.70
C ALA A 205 -14.89 -24.96 17.65
N THR A 206 -15.28 -23.78 18.13
CA THR A 206 -16.67 -23.31 18.29
C THR A 206 -17.47 -24.09 19.33
N ALA A 207 -18.55 -23.47 19.81
CA ALA A 207 -19.54 -24.09 20.70
C ALA A 207 -20.11 -25.42 20.17
N TYR A 208 -20.08 -25.61 18.84
CA TYR A 208 -20.63 -26.79 18.17
C TYR A 208 -19.75 -28.03 18.32
N PHE A 209 -18.42 -27.88 18.39
CA PHE A 209 -17.51 -29.02 18.45
C PHE A 209 -16.83 -29.21 19.81
N GLN A 210 -16.79 -28.18 20.64
CA GLN A 210 -16.11 -28.24 21.94
C GLN A 210 -16.79 -27.29 22.93
N ASN A 211 -17.03 -27.76 24.16
CA ASN A 211 -17.53 -26.93 25.27
C ASN A 211 -16.51 -26.96 26.42
N PRO A 212 -15.55 -26.03 26.48
CA PRO A 212 -14.48 -26.07 27.49
C PRO A 212 -14.97 -25.99 28.94
N LEU A 213 -16.11 -25.34 29.21
CA LEU A 213 -16.69 -25.29 30.56
C LEU A 213 -17.05 -26.69 31.10
N LYS A 214 -17.45 -27.63 30.23
CA LYS A 214 -17.68 -29.03 30.62
C LYS A 214 -16.39 -29.79 30.90
N LEU A 215 -15.28 -29.30 30.36
CA LEU A 215 -13.94 -29.85 30.53
C LEU A 215 -13.20 -29.16 31.69
N GLY A 216 -13.87 -28.35 32.50
CA GLY A 216 -13.30 -27.74 33.71
C GLY A 216 -12.73 -26.34 33.54
N ALA A 217 -12.83 -25.70 32.36
CA ALA A 217 -12.48 -24.29 32.23
C ALA A 217 -13.43 -23.39 33.04
N ASP A 218 -12.93 -22.28 33.57
CA ASP A 218 -13.73 -21.28 34.29
C ASP A 218 -14.40 -20.29 33.35
N LEU A 219 -13.68 -19.95 32.27
CA LEU A 219 -14.05 -18.95 31.28
C LEU A 219 -13.83 -19.49 29.87
N VAL A 220 -14.78 -19.18 28.98
CA VAL A 220 -14.63 -19.43 27.54
C VAL A 220 -14.71 -18.12 26.79
N LEU A 221 -13.74 -17.90 25.90
CA LEU A 221 -13.71 -16.75 25.01
C LEU A 221 -13.96 -17.20 23.57
N HIS A 222 -14.72 -16.39 22.83
CA HIS A 222 -14.76 -16.47 21.37
C HIS A 222 -14.53 -15.10 20.75
N SER A 223 -13.77 -15.09 19.66
CA SER A 223 -13.91 -14.08 18.62
C SER A 223 -15.12 -14.41 17.76
N LEU A 224 -16.26 -13.80 18.07
CA LEU A 224 -17.52 -13.99 17.35
C LEU A 224 -17.45 -13.55 15.89
N THR A 225 -16.46 -12.71 15.57
CA THR A 225 -16.02 -12.33 14.21
C THR A 225 -15.84 -13.53 13.26
N LYS A 226 -15.51 -14.70 13.82
CA LYS A 226 -15.15 -15.91 13.07
C LYS A 226 -16.39 -16.77 12.82
N TYR A 227 -16.35 -18.03 13.25
CA TYR A 227 -17.37 -19.03 12.93
C TYR A 227 -18.73 -18.77 13.58
N MET A 228 -18.77 -18.14 14.76
CA MET A 228 -20.03 -17.90 15.47
C MET A 228 -20.95 -16.98 14.66
N ASN A 229 -20.44 -15.85 14.15
CA ASN A 229 -21.15 -15.06 13.13
C ASN A 229 -21.16 -15.79 11.77
N GLY A 230 -19.99 -16.11 11.22
CA GLY A 230 -19.84 -16.92 10.02
C GLY A 230 -20.11 -16.22 8.68
N HIS A 231 -20.37 -14.90 8.67
CA HIS A 231 -20.73 -14.14 7.46
C HIS A 231 -19.73 -13.02 7.11
N SER A 232 -18.62 -12.91 7.85
CA SER A 232 -17.50 -11.99 7.56
C SER A 232 -17.87 -10.50 7.52
N ASP A 233 -18.92 -10.10 8.22
CA ASP A 233 -19.51 -8.75 8.21
C ASP A 233 -19.60 -8.10 9.61
N VAL A 234 -19.21 -8.82 10.67
CA VAL A 234 -19.24 -8.34 12.06
C VAL A 234 -17.92 -8.61 12.76
N VAL A 235 -17.42 -7.64 13.52
CA VAL A 235 -16.32 -7.81 14.49
C VAL A 235 -16.91 -7.79 15.89
N MET A 236 -16.76 -8.88 16.64
CA MET A 236 -17.34 -9.00 17.98
C MET A 236 -16.63 -10.09 18.79
N GLY A 237 -16.77 -10.07 20.11
CA GLY A 237 -16.25 -11.09 21.03
C GLY A 237 -17.23 -11.41 22.15
N CYS A 238 -16.99 -12.51 22.87
CA CYS A 238 -17.72 -12.82 24.09
C CYS A 238 -16.88 -13.55 25.13
N LEU A 239 -17.31 -13.44 26.39
CA LEU A 239 -16.87 -14.26 27.52
C LEU A 239 -18.08 -15.02 28.06
N MET A 240 -17.92 -16.31 28.34
CA MET A 240 -18.96 -17.18 28.87
C MET A 240 -18.45 -17.92 30.10
N MET A 241 -19.31 -18.08 31.10
CA MET A 241 -18.93 -18.62 32.41
C MET A 241 -20.12 -19.19 33.19
N ASN A 242 -19.80 -20.02 34.18
CA ASN A 242 -20.78 -20.54 35.15
C ASN A 242 -20.68 -19.87 36.53
N ASN A 243 -19.50 -19.34 36.86
CA ASN A 243 -19.25 -18.67 38.14
C ASN A 243 -19.94 -17.31 38.19
N GLU A 244 -20.87 -17.14 39.14
CA GLU A 244 -21.66 -15.92 39.32
C GLU A 244 -20.82 -14.73 39.80
N GLU A 245 -19.76 -14.96 40.56
CA GLU A 245 -18.85 -13.91 41.01
C GLU A 245 -18.07 -13.33 39.83
N TYR A 246 -17.53 -14.19 38.96
CA TYR A 246 -16.86 -13.75 37.72
C TYR A 246 -17.82 -13.01 36.81
N TYR A 247 -19.07 -13.48 36.67
CA TYR A 247 -20.09 -12.78 35.92
C TYR A 247 -20.37 -11.38 36.46
N LYS A 248 -20.56 -11.22 37.78
CA LYS A 248 -20.80 -9.90 38.40
C LYS A 248 -19.64 -8.94 38.15
N GLN A 249 -18.40 -9.41 38.32
CA GLN A 249 -17.21 -8.59 38.10
C GLN A 249 -17.04 -8.22 36.61
N LEU A 250 -17.17 -9.17 35.69
CA LEU A 250 -17.03 -8.91 34.25
C LEU A 250 -18.19 -8.08 33.69
N SER A 251 -19.41 -8.24 34.20
CA SER A 251 -20.55 -7.41 33.81
C SER A 251 -20.36 -5.97 34.26
N PHE A 252 -19.83 -5.76 35.47
CA PHE A 252 -19.39 -4.44 35.93
C PHE A 252 -18.35 -3.85 34.98
N LEU A 253 -17.29 -4.60 34.65
CA LEU A 253 -16.24 -4.13 33.75
C LEU A 253 -16.74 -3.88 32.32
N GLN A 254 -17.64 -4.71 31.79
CA GLN A 254 -18.25 -4.54 30.47
C GLN A 254 -18.93 -3.17 30.37
N TYR A 255 -19.72 -2.78 31.36
CA TYR A 255 -20.34 -1.45 31.35
C TYR A 255 -19.33 -0.34 31.63
N ALA A 256 -18.42 -0.51 32.61
CA ALA A 256 -17.53 0.53 33.09
C ALA A 256 -16.44 0.91 32.07
N ILE A 257 -15.81 -0.09 31.44
CA ILE A 257 -14.84 0.09 30.36
C ILE A 257 -15.56 0.50 29.07
N GLY A 258 -16.77 -0.02 28.85
CA GLY A 258 -17.62 0.38 27.73
C GLY A 258 -17.22 -0.22 26.39
N ALA A 259 -16.43 -1.31 26.37
CA ALA A 259 -16.07 -2.06 25.17
C ALA A 259 -17.24 -2.95 24.64
N VAL A 260 -18.45 -2.39 24.60
CA VAL A 260 -19.69 -3.09 24.25
C VAL A 260 -19.95 -3.09 22.74
N PRO A 261 -20.61 -4.12 22.18
CA PRO A 261 -20.94 -4.17 20.77
C PRO A 261 -22.15 -3.30 20.41
N SER A 262 -22.28 -2.98 19.12
CA SER A 262 -23.49 -2.37 18.56
C SER A 262 -24.69 -3.33 18.67
N PRO A 263 -25.91 -2.88 19.02
CA PRO A 263 -27.11 -3.72 18.97
C PRO A 263 -27.38 -4.31 17.58
N PHE A 264 -26.98 -3.61 16.52
CA PHE A 264 -27.07 -4.10 15.15
C PHE A 264 -26.16 -5.30 14.90
N ASP A 265 -24.92 -5.24 15.40
CA ASP A 265 -23.95 -6.34 15.30
C ASP A 265 -24.41 -7.54 16.12
N CYS A 266 -25.00 -7.30 17.30
CA CYS A 266 -25.61 -8.35 18.11
C CYS A 266 -26.69 -9.10 17.34
N TYR A 267 -27.55 -8.37 16.61
CA TYR A 267 -28.57 -8.96 15.76
C TYR A 267 -27.97 -9.81 14.64
N LEU A 268 -26.95 -9.31 13.94
CA LEU A 268 -26.29 -10.03 12.85
C LEU A 268 -25.62 -11.32 13.32
N VAL A 269 -24.91 -11.30 14.45
CA VAL A 269 -24.33 -12.54 15.01
C VAL A 269 -25.42 -13.49 15.50
N ASN A 270 -26.48 -12.99 16.13
CA ASN A 270 -27.63 -13.82 16.53
C ASN A 270 -28.31 -14.45 15.29
N ARG A 271 -28.35 -13.76 14.14
CA ARG A 271 -28.76 -14.34 12.86
C ARG A 271 -27.78 -15.41 12.39
N GLY A 272 -26.47 -15.17 12.50
CA GLY A 272 -25.41 -16.08 12.10
C GLY A 272 -25.39 -17.39 12.89
N ILE A 273 -25.64 -17.34 14.20
CA ILE A 273 -25.65 -18.51 15.08
C ILE A 273 -26.72 -19.52 14.68
N LYS A 274 -27.86 -19.08 14.15
CA LYS A 274 -28.96 -19.95 13.68
C LYS A 274 -28.52 -20.95 12.61
N THR A 275 -27.49 -20.62 11.83
CA THR A 275 -26.92 -21.52 10.80
C THR A 275 -25.60 -22.15 11.22
N LEU A 276 -25.16 -21.98 12.48
CA LEU A 276 -23.88 -22.48 12.97
C LEU A 276 -23.73 -23.98 12.73
N ALA A 277 -24.70 -24.79 13.14
CA ALA A 277 -24.61 -26.24 13.04
C ALA A 277 -24.43 -26.73 11.59
N VAL A 278 -25.24 -26.22 10.66
CA VAL A 278 -25.16 -26.62 9.24
C VAL A 278 -23.87 -26.12 8.59
N ARG A 279 -23.40 -24.91 8.92
CA ARG A 279 -22.12 -24.38 8.44
C ARG A 279 -20.95 -25.19 8.98
N MET A 280 -20.92 -25.50 10.28
CA MET A 280 -19.84 -26.24 10.90
C MET A 280 -19.76 -27.68 10.39
N LYS A 281 -20.90 -28.34 10.16
CA LYS A 281 -20.94 -29.65 9.49
C LYS A 281 -20.31 -29.60 8.10
N GLN A 282 -20.62 -28.57 7.31
CA GLN A 282 -20.03 -28.40 5.99
C GLN A 282 -18.53 -28.04 6.05
N HIS A 283 -18.12 -27.20 7.00
CA HIS A 283 -16.71 -26.87 7.22
C HIS A 283 -15.88 -28.08 7.60
N MET A 284 -16.39 -28.96 8.47
CA MET A 284 -15.72 -30.21 8.82
C MET A 284 -15.61 -31.14 7.61
N ALA A 285 -16.70 -31.32 6.86
CA ALA A 285 -16.71 -32.19 5.67
C ALA A 285 -15.75 -31.70 4.58
N ASN A 286 -15.74 -30.39 4.31
CA ASN A 286 -14.82 -29.79 3.35
C ASN A 286 -13.39 -29.79 3.85
N GLY A 287 -13.18 -29.43 5.13
CA GLY A 287 -11.88 -29.36 5.77
C GLY A 287 -11.17 -30.71 5.72
N LEU A 288 -11.86 -31.79 6.08
CA LEU A 288 -11.30 -33.14 6.00
C LEU A 288 -10.94 -33.52 4.56
N ARG A 289 -11.83 -33.28 3.58
CA ARG A 289 -11.55 -33.58 2.16
C ARG A 289 -10.32 -32.83 1.65
N VAL A 290 -10.22 -31.53 1.95
CA VAL A 290 -9.11 -30.69 1.53
C VAL A 290 -7.82 -31.12 2.22
N ALA A 291 -7.85 -31.36 3.53
CA ALA A 291 -6.68 -31.77 4.29
C ALA A 291 -6.14 -33.13 3.80
N THR A 292 -7.01 -34.12 3.59
CA THR A 292 -6.63 -35.43 3.04
C THR A 292 -6.06 -35.32 1.63
N TYR A 293 -6.64 -34.47 0.78
CA TYR A 293 -6.08 -34.21 -0.55
C TYR A 293 -4.70 -33.58 -0.48
N LEU A 294 -4.52 -32.56 0.36
CA LEU A 294 -3.25 -31.85 0.50
C LEU A 294 -2.16 -32.73 1.11
N GLU A 295 -2.51 -33.65 2.01
CA GLU A 295 -1.55 -34.58 2.63
C GLU A 295 -0.91 -35.52 1.61
N GLN A 296 -1.62 -35.84 0.53
CA GLN A 296 -1.13 -36.67 -0.57
C GLN A 296 -0.47 -35.84 -1.68
N HIS A 297 -0.53 -34.51 -1.60
CA HIS A 297 -0.11 -33.64 -2.69
C HIS A 297 1.41 -33.48 -2.74
N LYS A 298 2.01 -33.74 -3.90
CA LYS A 298 3.49 -33.79 -4.08
C LYS A 298 4.25 -32.54 -3.64
N HIS A 299 3.62 -31.36 -3.72
CA HIS A 299 4.20 -30.06 -3.35
C HIS A 299 3.92 -29.63 -1.90
N VAL A 300 3.22 -30.45 -1.11
CA VAL A 300 2.95 -30.18 0.30
C VAL A 300 3.91 -31.04 1.12
N GLU A 301 4.69 -30.40 2.00
CA GLU A 301 5.61 -31.07 2.91
C GLU A 301 4.87 -31.68 4.09
N ARG A 302 3.95 -30.91 4.68
CA ARG A 302 3.20 -31.33 5.86
C ARG A 302 1.86 -30.62 5.90
N VAL A 303 0.82 -31.37 6.24
CA VAL A 303 -0.49 -30.83 6.61
C VAL A 303 -0.64 -30.91 8.13
N ILE A 304 -1.19 -29.88 8.73
CA ILE A 304 -1.63 -29.87 10.12
C ILE A 304 -3.14 -29.67 10.10
N TYR A 305 -3.85 -30.70 10.53
CA TYR A 305 -5.30 -30.68 10.70
C TYR A 305 -5.72 -31.71 11.77
N PRO A 306 -6.30 -31.31 12.93
CA PRO A 306 -6.57 -32.23 14.04
C PRO A 306 -7.35 -33.51 13.69
N PRO A 307 -8.34 -33.48 12.76
CA PRO A 307 -9.02 -34.69 12.30
C PRO A 307 -8.18 -35.70 11.51
N LEU A 308 -6.98 -35.36 11.02
CA LEU A 308 -6.10 -36.33 10.34
C LEU A 308 -5.35 -37.21 11.35
N GLU A 309 -5.20 -38.50 11.03
CA GLU A 309 -4.43 -39.44 11.87
C GLU A 309 -2.95 -39.06 12.00
N SER A 310 -2.41 -38.31 11.02
CA SER A 310 -1.05 -37.77 11.05
C SER A 310 -0.86 -36.64 12.06
N HIS A 311 -1.94 -36.07 12.59
CA HIS A 311 -1.85 -34.99 13.57
C HIS A 311 -1.31 -35.54 14.92
N PRO A 312 -0.28 -34.93 15.52
CA PRO A 312 0.36 -35.49 16.73
C PRO A 312 -0.62 -35.70 17.90
N GLN A 313 -1.61 -34.82 18.04
CA GLN A 313 -2.66 -34.91 19.06
C GLN A 313 -4.01 -35.44 18.53
N HIS A 314 -4.03 -36.24 17.46
CA HIS A 314 -5.28 -36.76 16.88
C HIS A 314 -6.16 -37.54 17.88
N ASP A 315 -5.55 -38.32 18.78
CA ASP A 315 -6.29 -39.06 19.80
C ASP A 315 -6.91 -38.13 20.87
N LEU A 316 -6.22 -37.06 21.23
CA LEU A 316 -6.79 -36.03 22.11
C LEU A 316 -7.94 -35.28 21.43
N TYR A 317 -7.82 -35.00 20.14
CA TYR A 317 -8.93 -34.46 19.33
C TYR A 317 -10.18 -35.34 19.47
N LYS A 318 -10.05 -36.67 19.25
CA LYS A 318 -11.17 -37.62 19.41
C LYS A 318 -11.72 -37.68 20.83
N LYS A 319 -10.87 -37.45 21.85
CA LYS A 319 -11.28 -37.43 23.26
C LYS A 319 -12.12 -36.20 23.61
N GLN A 320 -11.67 -34.99 23.23
CA GLN A 320 -12.25 -33.74 23.76
C GLN A 320 -13.12 -32.95 22.77
N MET A 321 -13.16 -33.34 21.49
CA MET A 321 -13.90 -32.62 20.44
C MET A 321 -14.80 -33.58 19.66
N SER A 322 -16.01 -33.13 19.29
CA SER A 322 -16.95 -33.90 18.46
C SER A 322 -16.74 -33.70 16.95
N GLY A 323 -15.86 -32.77 16.57
CA GLY A 323 -15.53 -32.40 15.20
C GLY A 323 -14.54 -31.25 15.18
N PHE A 324 -14.22 -30.71 14.01
CA PHE A 324 -13.37 -29.53 13.92
C PHE A 324 -13.76 -28.63 12.74
N SER A 325 -13.36 -27.36 12.83
CA SER A 325 -13.64 -26.37 11.81
C SER A 325 -12.82 -26.58 10.52
N GLY A 326 -12.96 -25.66 9.57
CA GLY A 326 -12.27 -25.72 8.28
C GLY A 326 -10.84 -25.16 8.31
N MET A 327 -10.25 -24.93 9.48
CA MET A 327 -8.90 -24.38 9.60
C MET A 327 -7.86 -25.45 9.29
N ILE A 328 -7.05 -25.26 8.25
CA ILE A 328 -5.98 -26.16 7.84
C ILE A 328 -4.69 -25.35 7.70
N SER A 329 -3.61 -25.85 8.27
CA SER A 329 -2.28 -25.27 8.10
C SER A 329 -1.42 -26.21 7.27
N ILE A 330 -0.64 -25.67 6.34
CA ILE A 330 0.24 -26.47 5.47
C ILE A 330 1.63 -25.87 5.43
N TYR A 331 2.62 -26.76 5.33
CA TYR A 331 3.97 -26.46 4.91
C TYR A 331 4.10 -26.89 3.46
N LEU A 332 4.47 -25.98 2.57
CA LEU A 332 4.77 -26.30 1.18
C LEU A 332 6.21 -26.80 1.08
N LYS A 333 6.48 -27.66 0.08
CA LYS A 333 7.86 -28.08 -0.23
C LYS A 333 8.62 -26.93 -0.88
N GLY A 334 9.69 -26.52 -0.21
CA GLY A 334 10.81 -25.73 -0.74
C GLY A 334 10.76 -24.21 -0.55
N ASP A 335 11.93 -23.62 -0.28
CA ASP A 335 12.25 -22.19 -0.44
C ASP A 335 12.58 -21.87 -1.91
N GLU A 336 11.72 -22.32 -2.83
CA GLU A 336 12.08 -22.50 -4.24
C GLU A 336 12.34 -21.19 -5.00
N VAL A 337 11.91 -20.04 -4.48
CA VAL A 337 12.14 -18.74 -5.15
C VAL A 337 13.62 -18.35 -5.11
N GLU A 338 14.28 -18.50 -3.97
CA GLU A 338 15.71 -18.19 -3.83
C GLU A 338 16.55 -19.18 -4.63
N LYS A 339 16.20 -20.48 -4.55
CA LYS A 339 16.88 -21.54 -5.32
C LYS A 339 16.75 -21.32 -6.84
N ASN A 340 15.56 -20.97 -7.33
CA ASN A 340 15.33 -20.67 -8.75
C ASN A 340 16.13 -19.44 -9.24
N LEU A 341 16.29 -18.41 -8.41
CA LEU A 341 17.12 -17.23 -8.72
C LEU A 341 18.62 -17.60 -8.81
N ILE A 342 19.10 -18.43 -7.88
CA ILE A 342 20.49 -18.88 -7.85
C ILE A 342 20.79 -19.81 -9.04
N GLU A 343 19.87 -20.71 -9.38
CA GLU A 343 20.04 -21.66 -10.49
C GLU A 343 19.91 -20.99 -11.87
N SER A 344 19.06 -19.96 -12.00
CA SER A 344 18.89 -19.20 -13.26
C SER A 344 19.92 -18.08 -13.50
N ARG A 345 20.87 -17.85 -12.57
CA ARG A 345 21.82 -16.72 -12.64
C ARG A 345 22.61 -16.61 -13.94
N TYR A 346 23.02 -17.74 -14.54
CA TYR A 346 23.77 -17.74 -15.80
C TYR A 346 22.87 -17.39 -16.99
N VAL A 347 21.61 -17.84 -16.97
CA VAL A 347 20.60 -17.49 -17.97
C VAL A 347 20.26 -16.00 -17.87
N LEU A 348 20.14 -15.48 -16.65
CA LEU A 348 19.94 -14.05 -16.40
C LEU A 348 21.10 -13.21 -16.95
N LEU A 349 22.35 -13.58 -16.63
CA LEU A 349 23.54 -12.89 -17.12
C LEU A 349 23.63 -12.92 -18.66
N LEU A 350 23.39 -14.08 -19.28
CA LEU A 350 23.43 -14.24 -20.73
C LEU A 350 22.30 -13.47 -21.42
N SER A 351 21.12 -13.40 -20.80
CA SER A 351 19.98 -12.60 -21.29
C SER A 351 20.26 -11.10 -21.22
N LEU A 352 20.94 -10.63 -20.17
CA LEU A 352 21.39 -9.23 -20.08
C LEU A 352 22.46 -8.88 -21.12
N LEU A 353 23.42 -9.80 -21.36
CA LEU A 353 24.42 -9.64 -22.43
C LEU A 353 23.75 -9.61 -23.80
N PHE A 354 22.78 -10.49 -24.04
CA PHE A 354 22.00 -10.50 -25.27
C PHE A 354 21.19 -9.21 -25.45
N ALA A 355 20.56 -8.69 -24.38
CA ALA A 355 19.88 -7.40 -24.41
C ALA A 355 20.83 -6.25 -24.81
N MET A 356 22.07 -6.26 -24.31
CA MET A 356 23.10 -5.29 -24.70
C MET A 356 23.47 -5.42 -26.18
N ILE A 357 23.62 -6.64 -26.69
CA ILE A 357 23.91 -6.89 -28.11
C ILE A 357 22.74 -6.43 -28.99
N ILE A 358 21.49 -6.78 -28.65
CA ILE A 358 20.30 -6.30 -29.37
C ILE A 358 20.25 -4.77 -29.36
N LEU A 359 20.52 -4.13 -28.22
CA LEU A 359 20.53 -2.68 -28.13
C LEU A 359 21.56 -2.08 -29.10
N LEU A 360 22.78 -2.62 -29.17
CA LEU A 360 23.81 -2.18 -30.12
C LEU A 360 23.42 -2.44 -31.58
N ILE A 361 22.80 -3.59 -31.87
CA ILE A 361 22.27 -3.90 -33.20
C ILE A 361 21.16 -2.92 -33.56
N TYR A 362 20.22 -2.64 -32.65
CA TYR A 362 19.15 -1.67 -32.85
C TYR A 362 19.71 -0.28 -33.15
N MET A 363 20.74 0.14 -32.41
CA MET A 363 21.47 1.38 -32.67
C MET A 363 22.10 1.42 -34.06
N PHE A 364 22.69 0.31 -34.51
CA PHE A 364 23.24 0.18 -35.86
C PHE A 364 22.15 0.19 -36.94
N LEU A 365 21.01 -0.49 -36.70
CA LEU A 365 19.88 -0.51 -37.62
C LEU A 365 19.24 0.87 -37.77
N LEU A 366 19.16 1.67 -36.70
CA LEU A 366 18.71 3.07 -36.78
C LEU A 366 19.56 3.92 -37.74
N ARG A 367 20.82 3.56 -37.99
CA ARG A 367 21.66 4.28 -38.95
C ARG A 367 21.22 4.09 -40.40
N TYR A 368 20.82 2.88 -40.78
CA TYR A 368 20.56 2.54 -42.19
C TYR A 368 19.07 2.39 -42.50
N LEU A 369 18.28 2.01 -41.48
CA LEU A 369 16.88 1.64 -41.60
C LEU A 369 15.96 2.54 -40.78
N ALA A 370 16.43 3.65 -40.19
CA ALA A 370 15.57 4.56 -39.40
C ALA A 370 14.25 4.87 -40.11
N GLN A 371 14.31 5.27 -41.39
CA GLN A 371 13.11 5.58 -42.16
C GLN A 371 12.15 4.38 -42.26
N TRP A 372 12.67 3.19 -42.56
CA TRP A 372 11.86 1.96 -42.62
C TRP A 372 11.28 1.57 -41.27
N ILE A 373 12.07 1.65 -40.20
CA ILE A 373 11.63 1.35 -38.83
C ILE A 373 10.49 2.29 -38.41
N ILE A 374 10.60 3.58 -38.74
CA ILE A 374 9.59 4.59 -38.44
C ILE A 374 8.28 4.28 -39.14
N TRP A 375 8.32 4.07 -40.46
CA TRP A 375 7.13 3.78 -41.25
C TRP A 375 6.50 2.45 -40.87
N LEU A 376 7.31 1.41 -40.68
CA LEU A 376 6.84 0.09 -40.24
C LEU A 376 6.17 0.17 -38.87
N SER A 377 6.72 0.94 -37.92
CA SER A 377 6.15 1.07 -36.58
C SER A 377 4.83 1.84 -36.60
N LEU A 378 4.72 2.91 -37.38
CA LEU A 378 3.48 3.67 -37.55
C LEU A 378 2.39 2.79 -38.20
N ILE A 379 2.75 2.04 -39.25
CA ILE A 379 1.84 1.09 -39.91
C ILE A 379 1.41 0.01 -38.92
N LEU A 380 2.35 -0.56 -38.15
CA LEU A 380 2.04 -1.59 -37.16
C LEU A 380 1.09 -1.07 -36.08
N CYS A 381 1.30 0.15 -35.56
CA CYS A 381 0.37 0.76 -34.61
C CYS A 381 -1.03 0.92 -35.21
N ILE A 382 -1.15 1.41 -36.45
CA ILE A 382 -2.42 1.53 -37.17
C ILE A 382 -3.09 0.16 -37.31
N VAL A 383 -2.34 -0.87 -37.71
CA VAL A 383 -2.83 -2.25 -37.84
C VAL A 383 -3.30 -2.81 -36.51
N VAL A 384 -2.55 -2.62 -35.43
CA VAL A 384 -2.92 -3.10 -34.09
C VAL A 384 -4.21 -2.45 -33.62
N PHE A 385 -4.36 -1.13 -33.75
CA PHE A 385 -5.61 -0.45 -33.38
C PHE A 385 -6.79 -0.84 -34.29
N ALA A 386 -6.54 -1.10 -35.58
CA ALA A 386 -7.55 -1.62 -36.50
C ALA A 386 -7.99 -3.05 -36.13
N LEU A 387 -7.06 -3.94 -35.79
CA LEU A 387 -7.35 -5.30 -35.33
C LEU A 387 -8.04 -5.29 -33.96
N ALA A 388 -7.63 -4.41 -33.04
CA ALA A 388 -8.27 -4.25 -31.75
C ALA A 388 -9.71 -3.72 -31.88
N ALA A 389 -9.94 -2.74 -32.75
CA ALA A 389 -11.29 -2.28 -33.07
C ALA A 389 -12.14 -3.42 -33.65
N SER A 390 -11.61 -4.15 -34.65
CA SER A 390 -12.28 -5.31 -35.24
C SER A 390 -12.63 -6.37 -34.20
N PHE A 391 -11.69 -6.70 -33.31
CA PHE A 391 -11.91 -7.63 -32.20
C PHE A 391 -13.01 -7.14 -31.26
N CYS A 392 -13.02 -5.85 -30.88
CA CYS A 392 -14.06 -5.30 -30.01
C CYS A 392 -15.45 -5.37 -30.65
N PHE A 393 -15.56 -5.11 -31.97
CA PHE A 393 -16.82 -5.26 -32.69
C PHE A 393 -17.25 -6.73 -32.81
N VAL A 394 -16.33 -7.67 -33.04
CA VAL A 394 -16.62 -9.11 -33.04
C VAL A 394 -17.06 -9.58 -31.65
N ALA A 395 -16.39 -9.13 -30.59
CA ALA A 395 -16.75 -9.43 -29.21
C ALA A 395 -18.15 -8.88 -28.87
N ARG A 396 -18.47 -7.65 -29.28
CA ARG A 396 -19.82 -7.08 -29.17
C ARG A 396 -20.86 -7.94 -29.88
N ILE A 397 -20.66 -8.26 -31.16
CA ILE A 397 -21.61 -9.06 -31.96
C ILE A 397 -21.81 -10.44 -31.32
N ARG A 398 -20.74 -11.07 -30.82
CA ARG A 398 -20.84 -12.35 -30.12
C ARG A 398 -21.70 -12.22 -28.86
N MET A 399 -21.56 -11.15 -28.09
CA MET A 399 -22.34 -10.92 -26.87
C MET A 399 -23.79 -10.54 -27.15
N GLU A 400 -24.07 -9.71 -28.18
CA GLU A 400 -25.43 -9.42 -28.67
C GLU A 400 -26.12 -10.69 -29.17
N LYS A 401 -25.38 -11.61 -29.80
CA LYS A 401 -25.90 -12.91 -30.25
C LYS A 401 -26.24 -13.84 -29.08
N TYR A 402 -25.51 -13.79 -27.97
CA TYR A 402 -25.86 -14.51 -26.75
C TYR A 402 -27.11 -13.93 -26.06
N SER A 403 -27.28 -12.60 -26.06
CA SER A 403 -28.49 -11.94 -25.55
C SER A 403 -29.73 -12.28 -26.41
N THR A 404 -29.59 -12.28 -27.74
CA THR A 404 -30.70 -12.58 -28.66
C THR A 404 -31.03 -14.07 -28.78
N ASN A 405 -30.04 -14.98 -28.75
CA ASN A 405 -30.31 -16.42 -28.76
C ASN A 405 -30.97 -16.91 -27.46
N ASN A 406 -30.66 -16.30 -26.31
CA ASN A 406 -31.35 -16.64 -25.05
C ASN A 406 -32.78 -16.09 -25.01
N ASN A 407 -33.07 -14.99 -25.72
CA ASN A 407 -34.45 -14.51 -25.91
C ASN A 407 -35.25 -15.37 -26.91
N ALA A 408 -34.58 -16.07 -27.83
CA ALA A 408 -35.20 -16.98 -28.79
C ALA A 408 -35.40 -18.42 -28.27
N LEU A 409 -34.82 -18.78 -27.13
CA LEU A 409 -34.98 -20.11 -26.50
C LEU A 409 -36.22 -20.19 -25.58
N PHE A 410 -37.03 -19.12 -25.52
CA PHE A 410 -38.28 -19.02 -24.74
C PHE A 410 -39.52 -18.88 -25.65
N ASP A 411 -39.51 -19.53 -26.82
CA ASP A 411 -40.75 -19.77 -27.58
C ASP A 411 -41.38 -21.07 -27.08
N LEU A 412 -42.49 -20.94 -26.34
CA LEU A 412 -43.15 -22.00 -25.55
C LEU A 412 -44.03 -22.96 -26.36
N ASP A 413 -43.82 -23.09 -27.68
CA ASP A 413 -44.70 -23.89 -28.55
C ASP A 413 -44.06 -25.12 -29.25
N GLU A 414 -42.75 -25.37 -29.07
CA GLU A 414 -42.10 -26.56 -29.63
C GLU A 414 -41.31 -27.37 -28.59
N MET A 415 -42.02 -28.00 -27.64
CA MET A 415 -41.48 -29.21 -26.99
C MET A 415 -42.61 -30.18 -26.64
N ASN A 416 -43.02 -30.93 -27.65
CA ASN A 416 -43.76 -32.18 -27.51
C ASN A 416 -42.85 -33.21 -26.82
N ILE A 417 -42.81 -33.20 -25.49
CA ILE A 417 -42.31 -34.32 -24.69
C ILE A 417 -43.44 -34.74 -23.76
N THR A 418 -44.17 -35.77 -24.19
CA THR A 418 -45.06 -36.55 -23.36
C THR A 418 -44.30 -37.14 -22.17
N LEU A 419 -44.50 -36.57 -20.99
CA LEU A 419 -44.26 -37.26 -19.71
C LEU A 419 -45.61 -37.51 -19.04
N ASN A 420 -45.92 -38.80 -18.99
CA ASN A 420 -47.17 -39.39 -18.56
C ASN A 420 -47.42 -39.13 -17.06
N MET A 421 -48.37 -38.26 -16.73
CA MET A 421 -48.77 -37.93 -15.35
C MET A 421 -49.79 -38.95 -14.81
N ASN A 422 -49.36 -40.15 -14.44
CA ASN A 422 -50.28 -41.08 -13.75
C ASN A 422 -49.65 -41.96 -12.65
N ASN A 423 -48.44 -41.68 -12.21
CA ASN A 423 -47.88 -42.29 -11.00
C ASN A 423 -46.77 -41.39 -10.48
N PHE A 424 -46.99 -40.60 -9.43
CA PHE A 424 -46.00 -40.34 -8.37
C PHE A 424 -46.65 -39.51 -7.25
N ASP A 425 -46.79 -40.18 -6.11
CA ASP A 425 -47.15 -39.63 -4.81
C ASP A 425 -46.06 -38.65 -4.29
N ILE A 426 -46.55 -37.56 -3.71
CA ILE A 426 -46.13 -36.87 -2.47
C ILE A 426 -44.64 -36.46 -2.27
N ASN A 427 -44.47 -35.17 -1.95
CA ASN A 427 -43.36 -34.47 -1.25
C ASN A 427 -42.06 -34.16 -2.01
N ASN A 428 -41.99 -32.97 -2.61
CA ASN A 428 -40.76 -32.17 -2.59
C ASN A 428 -41.01 -30.68 -2.94
N THR A 429 -41.08 -29.81 -1.93
CA THR A 429 -41.20 -28.35 -2.11
C THR A 429 -39.86 -27.64 -2.39
N ASP A 430 -38.73 -28.34 -2.24
CA ASP A 430 -37.39 -27.78 -2.45
C ASP A 430 -37.04 -27.56 -3.94
N ALA A 431 -37.72 -28.27 -4.85
CA ALA A 431 -37.51 -28.12 -6.29
C ALA A 431 -38.17 -26.86 -6.88
N LYS A 432 -39.22 -26.33 -6.24
CA LYS A 432 -39.95 -25.14 -6.73
C LYS A 432 -39.23 -23.82 -6.43
N ILE A 433 -38.47 -23.74 -5.32
CA ILE A 433 -37.74 -22.52 -4.95
C ILE A 433 -36.43 -22.40 -5.75
N SER A 434 -35.77 -23.52 -6.04
CA SER A 434 -34.57 -23.60 -6.90
C SER A 434 -34.81 -23.09 -8.32
N ALA A 435 -36.01 -23.26 -8.87
CA ALA A 435 -36.34 -22.81 -10.22
C ALA A 435 -36.57 -21.28 -10.28
N VAL A 436 -37.17 -20.70 -9.24
CA VAL A 436 -37.44 -19.25 -9.15
C VAL A 436 -36.14 -18.48 -8.85
N GLU A 437 -35.29 -18.99 -7.95
CA GLU A 437 -33.96 -18.41 -7.70
C GLU A 437 -33.06 -18.46 -8.93
N LYS A 438 -33.09 -19.56 -9.71
CA LYS A 438 -32.34 -19.64 -10.98
C LYS A 438 -32.86 -18.68 -12.04
N PHE A 439 -34.16 -18.36 -12.03
CA PHE A 439 -34.77 -17.42 -12.97
C PHE A 439 -34.39 -15.97 -12.65
N ASP A 440 -34.41 -15.57 -11.37
CA ASP A 440 -33.94 -14.25 -10.94
C ASP A 440 -32.42 -14.08 -11.11
N THR A 441 -31.64 -15.15 -10.92
CA THR A 441 -30.20 -15.13 -11.17
C THR A 441 -29.89 -14.99 -12.67
N ALA A 442 -30.68 -15.63 -13.53
CA ALA A 442 -30.54 -15.50 -14.99
C ALA A 442 -30.95 -14.11 -15.51
N MET A 443 -31.99 -13.49 -14.93
CA MET A 443 -32.39 -12.12 -15.22
C MET A 443 -31.34 -11.10 -14.77
N ASN A 444 -30.76 -11.27 -13.58
CA ASN A 444 -29.67 -10.40 -13.10
C ASN A 444 -28.38 -10.55 -13.94
N LEU A 445 -28.08 -11.76 -14.45
CA LEU A 445 -26.96 -11.98 -15.38
C LEU A 445 -27.20 -11.31 -16.73
N LEU A 446 -28.44 -11.32 -17.25
CA LEU A 446 -28.82 -10.62 -18.48
C LEU A 446 -28.63 -9.09 -18.36
N ASP A 447 -28.99 -8.51 -17.20
CA ASP A 447 -28.76 -7.09 -16.90
C ASP A 447 -27.27 -6.72 -16.73
N GLU A 448 -26.38 -7.67 -16.40
CA GLU A 448 -24.92 -7.49 -16.41
C GLU A 448 -24.30 -7.55 -17.82
N PHE A 449 -24.88 -8.32 -18.75
CA PHE A 449 -24.35 -8.44 -20.11
C PHE A 449 -24.63 -7.21 -20.98
N VAL A 450 -25.75 -6.51 -20.75
CA VAL A 450 -26.12 -5.26 -21.44
C VAL A 450 -25.06 -4.16 -21.25
N PRO A 451 -24.63 -3.78 -20.03
CA PRO A 451 -23.59 -2.77 -19.83
C PRO A 451 -22.23 -3.23 -20.36
N MET A 452 -21.93 -4.54 -20.35
CA MET A 452 -20.66 -5.05 -20.88
C MET A 452 -20.56 -4.95 -22.41
N SER A 453 -21.67 -5.14 -23.14
CA SER A 453 -21.71 -4.94 -24.60
C SER A 453 -21.47 -3.46 -24.99
N VAL A 454 -21.98 -2.53 -24.17
CA VAL A 454 -21.77 -1.08 -24.34
C VAL A 454 -20.32 -0.70 -24.06
N ILE A 455 -19.66 -1.33 -23.08
CA ILE A 455 -18.22 -1.12 -22.81
C ILE A 455 -17.38 -1.51 -24.03
N TRP A 456 -17.62 -2.67 -24.65
CA TRP A 456 -16.90 -3.09 -25.86
C TRP A 456 -17.15 -2.16 -27.05
N LEU A 457 -18.35 -1.60 -27.17
CA LEU A 457 -18.67 -0.57 -28.17
C LEU A 457 -17.87 0.70 -27.94
N VAL A 458 -17.86 1.22 -26.72
CA VAL A 458 -17.11 2.45 -26.36
C VAL A 458 -15.62 2.25 -26.62
N ILE A 459 -15.04 1.12 -26.21
CA ILE A 459 -13.63 0.79 -26.47
C ILE A 459 -13.38 0.68 -27.98
N GLY A 460 -14.25 0.01 -28.73
CA GLY A 460 -14.15 -0.11 -30.19
C GLY A 460 -14.17 1.25 -30.90
N ILE A 461 -15.09 2.15 -30.50
CA ILE A 461 -15.18 3.53 -31.02
C ILE A 461 -13.90 4.31 -30.69
N ILE A 462 -13.39 4.22 -29.46
CA ILE A 462 -12.13 4.87 -29.07
C ILE A 462 -10.98 4.35 -29.94
N CYS A 463 -10.87 3.04 -30.15
CA CYS A 463 -9.86 2.45 -31.02
C CYS A 463 -9.97 2.93 -32.47
N CYS A 464 -11.19 3.08 -33.01
CA CYS A 464 -11.42 3.65 -34.35
C CYS A 464 -11.02 5.13 -34.42
N ILE A 465 -11.37 5.94 -33.42
CA ILE A 465 -10.99 7.36 -33.35
C ILE A 465 -9.47 7.49 -33.28
N VAL A 466 -8.82 6.71 -32.41
CA VAL A 466 -7.36 6.69 -32.30
C VAL A 466 -6.71 6.25 -33.61
N CYS A 467 -7.23 5.21 -34.26
CA CYS A 467 -6.75 4.76 -35.57
C CYS A 467 -6.89 5.84 -36.65
N ALA A 468 -8.05 6.49 -36.73
CA ALA A 468 -8.29 7.60 -37.67
C ALA A 468 -7.38 8.80 -37.41
N ILE A 469 -7.19 9.18 -36.14
CA ILE A 469 -6.24 10.23 -35.75
C ILE A 469 -4.82 9.84 -36.14
N LEU A 470 -4.39 8.59 -35.89
CA LEU A 470 -3.07 8.12 -36.27
C LEU A 470 -2.87 8.13 -37.78
N MET A 471 -3.87 7.73 -38.57
CA MET A 471 -3.83 7.82 -40.03
C MET A 471 -3.73 9.27 -40.52
N ILE A 472 -4.60 10.17 -40.03
CA ILE A 472 -4.60 11.58 -40.40
C ILE A 472 -3.28 12.24 -39.99
N CYS A 473 -2.81 12.02 -38.76
CA CYS A 473 -1.52 12.53 -38.29
C CYS A 473 -0.37 11.99 -39.13
N THR A 474 -0.37 10.70 -39.48
CA THR A 474 0.68 10.11 -40.32
C THR A 474 0.69 10.76 -41.70
N CYS A 475 -0.48 10.92 -42.34
CA CYS A 475 -0.61 11.60 -43.64
C CYS A 475 -0.20 13.07 -43.60
N CYS A 476 -0.67 13.83 -42.61
CA CYS A 476 -0.40 15.26 -42.47
C CYS A 476 1.04 15.56 -42.02
N LEU A 477 1.71 14.64 -41.32
CA LEU A 477 3.05 14.81 -40.80
C LEU A 477 4.12 14.05 -41.60
N CYS A 478 3.76 13.38 -42.70
CA CYS A 478 4.66 12.59 -43.57
C CYS A 478 6.02 13.26 -43.81
N GLU A 479 6.04 14.54 -44.20
CA GLU A 479 7.28 15.26 -44.49
C GLU A 479 8.11 15.56 -43.23
N ARG A 480 7.44 15.84 -42.11
CA ARG A 480 8.09 16.09 -40.82
C ARG A 480 8.64 14.81 -40.22
N ILE A 481 7.96 13.69 -40.44
CA ILE A 481 8.41 12.35 -40.08
C ILE A 481 9.67 11.98 -40.89
N ARG A 482 9.73 12.34 -42.18
CA ARG A 482 10.95 12.18 -43.00
C ARG A 482 12.12 13.02 -42.48
N LEU A 483 11.86 14.27 -42.07
CA LEU A 483 12.88 15.12 -41.45
C LEU A 483 13.38 14.53 -40.12
N ALA A 484 12.47 14.05 -39.27
CA ALA A 484 12.80 13.38 -38.03
C ALA A 484 13.63 12.11 -38.26
N ALA A 485 13.29 11.31 -39.27
CA ALA A 485 14.04 10.14 -39.67
C ALA A 485 15.49 10.48 -40.08
N ALA A 486 15.66 11.53 -40.88
CA ALA A 486 16.98 11.99 -41.30
C ALA A 486 17.82 12.54 -40.13
N LEU A 487 17.19 13.27 -39.19
CA LEU A 487 17.85 13.72 -37.97
C LEU A 487 18.27 12.57 -37.06
N ILE A 488 17.46 11.51 -36.96
CA ILE A 488 17.80 10.30 -36.19
C ILE A 488 18.97 9.55 -36.85
N GLU A 489 18.99 9.47 -38.18
CA GLU A 489 20.12 8.91 -38.92
C GLU A 489 21.41 9.69 -38.66
N GLU A 490 21.38 11.02 -38.73
CA GLU A 490 22.54 11.86 -38.42
C GLU A 490 22.95 11.78 -36.95
N ALA A 491 21.99 11.70 -36.02
CA ALA A 491 22.27 11.47 -34.60
C ALA A 491 22.93 10.12 -34.36
N SER A 492 22.50 9.06 -35.06
CA SER A 492 23.15 7.74 -35.01
C SER A 492 24.60 7.81 -35.49
N LYS A 493 24.88 8.53 -36.60
CA LYS A 493 26.26 8.77 -37.06
C LYS A 493 27.07 9.48 -35.99
N ALA A 494 26.54 10.56 -35.41
CA ALA A 494 27.21 11.32 -34.34
C ALA A 494 27.57 10.45 -33.12
N ILE A 495 26.65 9.57 -32.69
CA ILE A 495 26.87 8.65 -31.58
C ILE A 495 27.96 7.62 -31.92
N CYS A 496 28.01 7.10 -33.14
CA CYS A 496 29.07 6.19 -33.56
C CYS A 496 30.47 6.84 -33.54
N TYR A 497 30.58 8.13 -33.90
CA TYR A 497 31.85 8.88 -33.81
C TYR A 497 32.30 9.14 -32.36
N ALA A 498 31.38 9.08 -31.41
CA ALA A 498 31.64 9.32 -29.99
C ALA A 498 31.10 8.18 -29.11
N LEU A 499 31.38 6.92 -29.45
CA LEU A 499 30.78 5.74 -28.79
C LEU A 499 30.96 5.71 -27.26
N THR A 500 32.05 6.30 -26.76
CA THR A 500 32.36 6.46 -25.32
C THR A 500 31.29 7.25 -24.56
N ILE A 501 30.45 8.02 -25.25
CA ILE A 501 29.35 8.78 -24.67
C ILE A 501 28.25 7.91 -24.04
N LEU A 502 28.14 6.65 -24.47
CA LEU A 502 27.17 5.67 -23.93
C LEU A 502 27.50 5.23 -22.50
N ILE A 503 28.72 5.49 -22.01
CA ILE A 503 29.11 5.20 -20.63
C ILE A 503 28.47 6.21 -19.67
N TRP A 504 28.20 7.42 -20.14
CA TRP A 504 27.79 8.53 -19.28
C TRP A 504 26.44 8.32 -18.56
N PRO A 505 25.39 7.80 -19.22
CA PRO A 505 24.14 7.44 -18.54
C PRO A 505 24.33 6.40 -17.43
N ILE A 506 25.28 5.48 -17.57
CA ILE A 506 25.62 4.48 -16.53
C ILE A 506 26.26 5.17 -15.32
N ILE A 507 27.18 6.09 -15.57
CA ILE A 507 27.84 6.88 -14.52
C ILE A 507 26.81 7.73 -13.77
N THR A 508 25.90 8.41 -14.47
CA THR A 508 24.80 9.16 -13.86
C THR A 508 23.92 8.25 -12.99
N PHE A 509 23.56 7.06 -13.49
CA PHE A 509 22.74 6.10 -12.74
C PHE A 509 23.41 5.64 -11.44
N ILE A 510 24.69 5.24 -11.51
CA ILE A 510 25.47 4.80 -10.34
C ILE A 510 25.60 5.92 -9.31
N LEU A 511 25.93 7.14 -9.75
CA LEU A 511 26.05 8.30 -8.87
C LEU A 511 24.72 8.62 -8.18
N ASN A 512 23.61 8.55 -8.91
CA ASN A 512 22.28 8.81 -8.33
C ASN A 512 21.89 7.77 -7.26
N ILE A 513 22.16 6.48 -7.49
CA ILE A 513 21.96 5.45 -6.46
C ILE A 513 22.83 5.75 -5.24
N GLY A 514 24.11 6.07 -5.45
CA GLY A 514 25.03 6.43 -4.39
C GLY A 514 24.53 7.62 -3.55
N PHE A 515 24.04 8.68 -4.19
CA PHE A 515 23.50 9.87 -3.50
C PHE A 515 22.21 9.59 -2.74
N VAL A 516 21.33 8.73 -3.26
CA VAL A 516 20.11 8.32 -2.52
C VAL A 516 20.51 7.50 -1.29
N ILE A 517 21.41 6.54 -1.43
CA ILE A 517 21.91 5.73 -0.30
C ILE A 517 22.56 6.62 0.74
N LEU A 518 23.46 7.52 0.32
CA LEU A 518 24.11 8.48 1.21
C LEU A 518 23.09 9.37 1.92
N GLY A 519 22.08 9.87 1.19
CA GLY A 519 20.99 10.67 1.75
C GLY A 519 20.19 9.92 2.82
N ILE A 520 19.83 8.65 2.56
CA ILE A 520 19.12 7.80 3.52
C ILE A 520 19.99 7.53 4.75
N LEU A 521 21.28 7.22 4.57
CA LEU A 521 22.20 6.98 5.69
C LEU A 521 22.38 8.24 6.54
N VAL A 522 22.48 9.41 5.92
CA VAL A 522 22.58 10.70 6.61
C VAL A 522 21.29 11.02 7.37
N LEU A 523 20.11 10.80 6.76
CA LEU A 523 18.82 10.98 7.43
C LEU A 523 18.63 9.98 8.59
N ALA A 524 19.02 8.72 8.40
CA ALA A 524 18.98 7.69 9.43
C ALA A 524 19.91 8.06 10.60
N HIS A 525 21.15 8.46 10.30
CA HIS A 525 22.12 8.92 11.28
C HIS A 525 21.59 10.11 12.08
N TYR A 526 21.05 11.14 11.40
CA TYR A 526 20.42 12.27 12.06
C TYR A 526 19.21 11.83 12.90
N SER A 527 18.34 10.94 12.42
CA SER A 527 17.19 10.44 13.20
C SER A 527 17.59 9.70 14.49
N THR A 528 18.83 9.18 14.55
CA THR A 528 19.36 8.45 15.71
C THR A 528 20.20 9.30 16.69
N LEU A 529 20.53 10.55 16.35
CA LEU A 529 21.41 11.42 17.15
C LEU A 529 20.69 12.23 18.26
N GLY A 530 19.36 12.16 18.37
CA GLY A 530 18.62 12.96 19.35
C GLY A 530 18.66 12.38 20.77
N ARG A 531 19.08 13.19 21.76
CA ARG A 531 18.73 12.93 23.17
C ARG A 531 17.28 13.39 23.43
N PRO A 532 16.50 12.72 24.30
CA PRO A 532 15.15 13.17 24.63
C PRO A 532 15.22 14.50 25.38
N ILE A 533 14.56 15.55 24.85
CA ILE A 533 14.34 16.82 25.55
C ILE A 533 12.95 16.78 26.16
N TYR A 534 12.84 17.08 27.45
CA TYR A 534 11.56 17.16 28.15
C TYR A 534 11.21 18.63 28.38
N GLN A 535 9.99 19.02 28.01
CA GLN A 535 9.50 20.39 28.19
C GLN A 535 8.31 20.41 29.15
N ILE A 536 8.31 21.40 30.04
CA ILE A 536 7.27 21.58 31.06
C ILE A 536 6.32 22.67 30.55
N SER A 537 5.00 22.40 30.53
CA SER A 537 3.98 23.37 30.14
C SER A 537 3.04 23.64 31.32
N CYS A 538 2.65 24.90 31.53
CA CYS A 538 1.66 25.26 32.55
C CYS A 538 0.30 25.44 31.88
N THR A 539 -0.74 24.78 32.38
CA THR A 539 -2.07 24.74 31.75
C THR A 539 -3.09 25.71 32.33
N GLN A 540 -2.71 26.61 33.25
CA GLN A 540 -3.59 27.68 33.73
C GLN A 540 -3.13 29.06 33.27
N ASP A 541 -4.08 29.81 32.71
CA ASP A 541 -3.97 31.19 32.25
C ASP A 541 -3.77 32.11 33.48
N PHE A 542 -2.51 32.33 33.87
CA PHE A 542 -2.17 33.46 34.73
C PHE A 542 -2.37 34.73 33.90
N GLY A 543 -3.06 35.72 34.48
CA GLY A 543 -3.39 36.99 33.83
C GLY A 543 -2.22 37.67 33.12
N GLN A 544 -2.53 38.70 32.33
CA GLN A 544 -1.75 39.34 31.24
C GLN A 544 -0.21 39.54 31.41
N SER A 545 0.38 39.38 32.59
CA SER A 545 1.83 39.47 32.84
C SER A 545 2.65 38.21 32.51
N CYS A 546 2.05 37.03 32.33
CA CYS A 546 2.78 35.78 32.04
C CYS A 546 2.84 35.37 30.55
N ARG A 547 2.45 36.26 29.62
CA ARG A 547 2.22 35.85 28.22
C ARG A 547 3.41 35.88 27.28
N LYS A 548 4.65 36.18 27.71
CA LYS A 548 5.74 36.35 26.71
C LYS A 548 7.17 35.88 27.04
N GLU A 549 7.51 35.38 28.23
CA GLU A 549 8.93 35.09 28.53
C GLU A 549 9.29 33.75 29.22
N SER A 550 8.36 32.82 29.45
CA SER A 550 8.65 31.64 30.30
C SER A 550 8.37 30.27 29.66
N LEU A 551 9.04 29.95 28.56
CA LEU A 551 9.24 28.56 28.11
C LEU A 551 10.72 28.37 27.75
N ARG A 552 11.59 28.18 28.75
CA ARG A 552 12.96 27.71 28.51
C ARG A 552 12.97 26.17 28.56
N SER A 553 13.50 25.55 27.51
CA SER A 553 13.76 24.12 27.39
C SER A 553 15.02 23.74 28.17
N TYR A 554 15.01 22.63 28.91
CA TYR A 554 16.17 22.14 29.67
C TYR A 554 16.72 20.84 29.07
N VAL A 555 18.06 20.72 29.00
CA VAL A 555 18.78 19.57 28.43
C VAL A 555 19.31 18.70 29.58
N LEU A 556 19.03 17.40 29.55
CA LEU A 556 19.60 16.43 30.50
C LEU A 556 21.08 16.15 30.17
N SER A 557 21.97 16.35 31.14
CA SER A 557 23.32 15.77 31.10
C SER A 557 23.24 14.32 31.60
N ASN A 558 23.94 13.41 30.93
CA ASN A 558 23.89 11.97 31.21
C ASN A 558 24.64 11.59 32.51
N GLU A 559 25.34 12.52 33.15
CA GLU A 559 26.25 12.19 34.25
C GLU A 559 25.58 12.17 35.63
N THR A 560 24.40 12.78 35.82
CA THR A 560 23.81 12.90 37.17
C THR A 560 22.36 12.46 37.33
N ARG A 561 21.60 12.17 36.25
CA ARG A 561 20.15 11.83 36.31
C ARG A 561 19.29 12.80 37.16
N GLN A 562 19.78 14.00 37.47
CA GLN A 562 19.10 15.01 38.28
C GLN A 562 18.65 16.19 37.40
N ILE A 563 17.43 16.66 37.62
CA ILE A 563 16.90 17.88 37.00
C ILE A 563 17.21 19.06 37.93
N ASN A 564 18.17 19.93 37.54
CA ASN A 564 18.47 21.16 38.27
C ASN A 564 17.64 22.33 37.70
N ILE A 565 16.70 22.85 38.50
CA ILE A 565 15.85 23.98 38.12
C ILE A 565 16.64 25.28 38.32
N HIS A 566 17.33 25.74 37.28
CA HIS A 566 17.98 27.06 37.31
C HIS A 566 17.00 28.16 36.88
N SER A 567 16.50 28.88 37.88
CA SER A 567 15.71 30.14 37.83
C SER A 567 14.26 30.05 37.30
N ILE A 568 13.30 30.18 38.22
CA ILE A 568 11.90 30.56 37.93
C ILE A 568 11.77 32.07 38.25
N PRO A 569 11.09 32.89 37.42
CA PRO A 569 10.88 34.29 37.73
C PRO A 569 10.05 34.45 39.03
N LYS A 570 10.55 35.30 39.94
CA LYS A 570 10.03 35.57 41.31
C LYS A 570 8.55 35.98 41.41
N SER A 571 7.85 36.22 40.30
CA SER A 571 6.47 36.71 40.29
C SER A 571 5.40 35.62 40.33
N CYS A 572 5.76 34.34 40.39
CA CYS A 572 4.82 33.21 40.43
C CYS A 572 5.21 32.19 41.52
N LEU A 573 4.78 32.48 42.77
CA LEU A 573 4.73 31.61 43.97
C LEU A 573 6.04 31.24 44.70
N ASP A 574 5.89 31.04 46.01
CA ASP A 574 6.89 30.79 47.06
C ASP A 574 7.65 29.46 46.88
N TYR A 575 8.81 29.48 46.20
CA TYR A 575 9.71 28.33 46.13
C TYR A 575 11.18 28.75 46.27
N HIS A 576 11.99 27.94 46.96
CA HIS A 576 13.40 28.22 47.22
C HIS A 576 14.33 27.55 46.18
N GLU A 577 15.47 28.18 45.94
CA GLU A 577 16.55 27.71 45.06
C GLU A 577 17.16 26.42 45.65
N GLY A 578 16.96 25.25 45.01
CA GLY A 578 17.56 23.98 45.48
C GLY A 578 16.74 22.70 45.30
N ASP A 579 15.48 22.77 44.86
CA ASP A 579 14.65 21.57 44.68
C ASP A 579 15.05 20.78 43.41
N SER A 580 15.22 19.46 43.55
CA SER A 580 15.59 18.53 42.46
C SER A 580 14.60 17.36 42.38
N CYS A 581 14.19 16.96 41.16
CA CYS A 581 13.34 15.78 40.90
C CYS A 581 14.17 14.75 40.11
N ASN A 582 14.09 13.46 40.47
CA ASN A 582 14.83 12.38 39.81
C ASN A 582 14.11 11.94 38.52
N LEU A 583 14.84 11.50 37.49
CA LEU A 583 14.28 11.14 36.18
C LEU A 583 13.26 9.98 36.25
N ASP A 584 13.43 9.08 37.21
CA ASP A 584 12.51 7.96 37.46
C ASP A 584 11.20 8.41 38.14
N GLU A 585 11.22 9.49 38.94
CA GLU A 585 10.02 10.12 39.53
C GLU A 585 9.28 11.00 38.51
N PHE A 586 10.05 11.63 37.60
CA PHE A 586 9.58 12.48 36.51
C PHE A 586 8.78 11.70 35.45
N THR A 587 9.16 10.45 35.17
CA THR A 587 8.43 9.58 34.22
C THR A 587 7.17 8.96 34.81
N GLN A 588 7.02 8.96 36.14
CA GLN A 588 5.84 8.45 36.86
C GLN A 588 4.81 9.53 37.22
N LEU A 589 4.96 10.78 36.75
CA LEU A 589 4.07 11.93 37.07
C LEU A 589 3.94 12.23 38.58
N ASN A 590 4.91 11.82 39.40
CA ASN A 590 4.87 11.95 40.86
C ASN A 590 5.73 13.11 41.41
N CYS A 591 6.09 14.12 40.62
CA CYS A 591 6.62 15.35 41.25
C CYS A 591 5.43 16.02 41.97
N THR A 592 5.59 16.29 43.27
CA THR A 592 4.60 16.76 44.26
C THR A 592 4.11 18.21 44.03
N ILE A 593 3.83 18.60 42.80
CA ILE A 593 3.45 19.97 42.44
C ILE A 593 2.15 19.94 41.63
N ASP A 594 1.02 20.09 42.31
CA ASP A 594 -0.38 19.99 41.84
C ASP A 594 -0.80 20.90 40.66
N ARG A 595 0.11 21.65 40.01
CA ARG A 595 -0.23 22.73 39.07
C ARG A 595 0.56 22.75 37.75
N ILE A 596 1.33 21.71 37.44
CA ILE A 596 2.19 21.66 36.25
C ILE A 596 1.86 20.42 35.41
N GLN A 597 1.56 20.59 34.11
CA GLN A 597 1.35 19.48 33.17
C GLN A 597 2.50 19.39 32.17
N CYS A 598 3.39 18.43 32.38
CA CYS A 598 4.52 18.19 31.47
C CYS A 598 4.04 17.53 30.16
N VAL A 599 4.44 18.09 29.02
CA VAL A 599 4.12 17.55 27.69
C VAL A 599 5.42 17.08 27.05
N TYR A 600 5.47 15.82 26.62
CA TYR A 600 6.59 15.33 25.83
C TYR A 600 6.62 16.05 24.48
N VAL A 601 7.67 16.83 24.21
CA VAL A 601 7.86 17.52 22.93
C VAL A 601 9.21 17.14 22.35
N SER A 602 9.19 16.08 21.54
CA SER A 602 10.18 15.73 20.50
C SER A 602 11.64 15.54 20.93
N TYR A 603 12.33 14.65 20.20
CA TYR A 603 13.78 14.58 20.19
C TYR A 603 14.38 15.92 19.75
N GLY A 604 15.28 16.46 20.55
CA GLY A 604 16.10 17.62 20.19
C GLY A 604 17.53 17.19 19.90
N PHE A 605 18.11 17.78 18.86
CA PHE A 605 19.49 17.55 18.43
C PHE A 605 20.46 18.35 19.29
N VAL A 606 20.90 17.80 20.44
CA VAL A 606 22.11 18.32 21.09
C VAL A 606 22.91 17.19 21.70
N ASP A 607 24.09 16.94 21.14
CA ASP A 607 25.20 16.28 21.81
C ASP A 607 26.34 17.29 21.94
N GLU A 608 26.92 17.43 23.14
CA GLU A 608 28.03 18.37 23.42
C GLU A 608 29.23 18.11 22.50
N THR A 609 29.43 16.86 22.07
CA THR A 609 30.48 16.44 21.15
C THR A 609 30.32 17.03 19.75
N PHE A 610 29.07 17.13 19.23
CA PHE A 610 28.81 17.74 17.92
C PHE A 610 28.96 19.27 17.98
N GLN A 611 28.56 19.89 19.09
CA GLN A 611 28.78 21.30 19.35
C GLN A 611 30.28 21.62 19.47
N HIS A 612 31.06 20.77 20.13
CA HIS A 612 32.51 20.92 20.25
C HIS A 612 33.24 20.73 18.91
N TYR A 613 32.76 19.81 18.06
CA TYR A 613 33.27 19.60 16.71
C TYR A 613 32.94 20.78 15.79
N LEU A 614 31.69 21.26 15.78
CA LEU A 614 31.28 22.44 15.02
C LEU A 614 31.97 23.72 15.52
N ASN A 615 32.17 23.89 16.83
CA ASN A 615 32.89 25.03 17.41
C ASN A 615 34.38 25.06 17.01
N SER A 616 34.96 23.92 16.62
CA SER A 616 36.33 23.85 16.11
C SER A 616 36.45 24.27 14.64
N ILE A 617 35.36 24.20 13.87
CA ILE A 617 35.33 24.49 12.42
C ILE A 617 34.63 25.84 12.14
N TRP A 618 33.63 26.22 12.94
CA TRP A 618 32.76 27.38 12.75
C TRP A 618 32.60 28.18 14.05
N SER A 619 32.23 29.45 13.94
CA SER A 619 32.03 30.31 15.12
C SER A 619 30.91 29.79 16.04
N HIS A 620 31.06 29.99 17.35
CA HIS A 620 30.10 29.57 18.40
C HIS A 620 28.64 29.98 18.12
N ARG A 621 28.44 31.15 17.47
CA ARG A 621 27.09 31.61 17.08
C ARG A 621 26.45 30.77 15.97
N PHE A 622 27.24 30.23 15.06
CA PHE A 622 26.75 29.43 13.93
C PHE A 622 26.40 27.99 14.36
N ALA A 623 27.22 27.40 15.23
CA ALA A 623 26.93 26.09 15.82
C ALA A 623 25.64 26.11 16.66
N GLN A 624 25.44 27.18 17.44
CA GLN A 624 24.21 27.41 18.21
C GLN A 624 22.98 27.65 17.30
N PHE A 625 23.13 28.42 16.22
CA PHE A 625 22.07 28.62 15.23
C PHE A 625 21.60 27.31 14.58
N LEU A 626 22.53 26.41 14.24
CA LEU A 626 22.22 25.10 13.64
C LEU A 626 21.52 24.15 14.61
N SER A 627 21.84 24.18 15.91
CA SER A 627 21.13 23.35 16.91
C SER A 627 19.71 23.84 17.16
N GLU A 628 19.49 25.16 17.16
CA GLU A 628 18.16 25.78 17.33
C GLU A 628 17.23 25.54 16.12
N HIS A 629 17.78 25.26 14.92
CA HIS A 629 17.01 25.10 13.68
C HIS A 629 17.21 23.74 12.99
N SER A 630 17.11 22.64 13.76
CA SER A 630 17.27 21.27 13.25
C SER A 630 16.38 20.90 12.05
N TRP A 631 15.20 21.53 11.93
CA TRP A 631 14.32 21.38 10.79
C TRP A 631 14.92 21.98 9.49
N LEU A 632 15.69 23.08 9.59
CA LEU A 632 16.40 23.67 8.44
C LEU A 632 17.50 22.73 7.94
N VAL A 633 18.19 22.02 8.83
CA VAL A 633 19.22 21.03 8.46
C VAL A 633 18.61 19.87 7.68
N ASN A 634 17.44 19.37 8.10
CA ASN A 634 16.71 18.33 7.37
C ASN A 634 16.22 18.81 6.00
N ILE A 635 15.70 20.04 5.91
CA ILE A 635 15.31 20.65 4.63
C ILE A 635 16.51 20.81 3.71
N PHE A 636 17.65 21.25 4.25
CA PHE A 636 18.90 21.36 3.52
C PHE A 636 19.37 20.00 3.01
N ASN A 637 19.32 18.94 3.83
CA ASN A 637 19.67 17.58 3.39
C ASN A 637 18.76 17.08 2.26
N ILE A 638 17.44 17.29 2.38
CA ILE A 638 16.48 16.95 1.32
C ILE A 638 16.81 17.71 0.03
N PHE A 639 17.09 19.01 0.15
CA PHE A 639 17.52 19.84 -0.98
C PHE A 639 18.82 19.32 -1.60
N MET A 640 19.82 18.95 -0.79
CA MET A 640 21.10 18.45 -1.28
C MET A 640 20.95 17.13 -2.04
N ILE A 641 20.07 16.22 -1.58
CA ILE A 641 19.76 14.98 -2.32
C ILE A 641 19.18 15.31 -3.69
N TYR A 642 18.13 16.16 -3.74
CA TYR A 642 17.53 16.56 -5.01
C TYR A 642 18.50 17.32 -5.91
N TRP A 643 19.34 18.17 -5.33
CA TRP A 643 20.30 18.97 -6.09
C TRP A 643 21.41 18.11 -6.67
N LEU A 644 21.96 17.16 -5.92
CA LEU A 644 22.97 16.23 -6.44
C LEU A 644 22.41 15.38 -7.59
N ILE A 645 21.18 14.88 -7.47
CA ILE A 645 20.49 14.15 -8.54
C ILE A 645 20.23 15.04 -9.76
N ALA A 646 19.71 16.26 -9.55
CA ALA A 646 19.48 17.20 -10.64
C ALA A 646 20.79 17.65 -11.30
N PHE A 647 21.87 17.77 -10.53
CA PHE A 647 23.18 18.18 -10.98
C PHE A 647 23.83 17.13 -11.86
N THR A 648 23.81 15.85 -11.48
CA THR A 648 24.34 14.77 -12.33
C THR A 648 23.57 14.63 -13.64
N ILE A 649 22.24 14.77 -13.61
CA ILE A 649 21.40 14.77 -14.82
C ILE A 649 21.74 15.96 -15.72
N ALA A 650 21.91 17.16 -15.14
CA ALA A 650 22.27 18.37 -15.90
C ALA A 650 23.71 18.28 -16.46
N LEU A 651 24.64 17.67 -15.70
CA LEU A 651 26.00 17.39 -16.12
C LEU A 651 26.02 16.41 -17.31
N GLU A 652 25.18 15.37 -17.27
CA GLU A 652 24.98 14.46 -18.39
C GLU A 652 24.51 15.22 -19.63
N GLN A 653 23.43 15.99 -19.51
CA GLN A 653 22.87 16.74 -20.64
C GLN A 653 23.88 17.72 -21.25
N MET A 654 24.67 18.40 -20.44
CA MET A 654 25.69 19.34 -20.93
C MET A 654 26.83 18.61 -21.67
N ILE A 655 27.34 17.50 -21.12
CA ILE A 655 28.40 16.71 -21.76
C ILE A 655 27.92 16.18 -23.11
N LEU A 656 26.70 15.62 -23.14
CA LEU A 656 26.06 15.18 -24.38
C LEU A 656 25.96 16.33 -25.39
N ALA A 657 25.45 17.49 -24.95
CA ALA A 657 25.30 18.67 -25.81
C ALA A 657 26.66 19.14 -26.37
N CYS A 658 27.68 19.34 -25.54
CA CYS A 658 29.01 19.78 -25.98
C CYS A 658 29.64 18.82 -26.99
N THR A 659 29.47 17.50 -26.81
CA THR A 659 29.98 16.50 -27.76
C THR A 659 29.25 16.58 -29.11
N PHE A 660 27.91 16.64 -29.13
CA PHE A 660 27.16 16.69 -30.39
C PHE A 660 27.26 18.05 -31.11
N VAL A 661 27.39 19.15 -30.38
CA VAL A 661 27.69 20.47 -30.96
C VAL A 661 29.07 20.46 -31.62
N SER A 662 30.07 19.87 -30.96
CA SER A 662 31.43 19.74 -31.53
C SER A 662 31.42 18.89 -32.79
N TYR A 663 30.65 17.79 -32.81
CA TYR A 663 30.44 16.97 -34.00
C TYR A 663 29.82 17.77 -35.16
N TYR A 664 28.73 18.50 -34.90
CA TYR A 664 28.02 19.27 -35.93
C TYR A 664 28.92 20.32 -36.60
N TRP A 665 29.71 21.07 -35.82
CA TRP A 665 30.56 22.13 -36.38
C TRP A 665 31.88 21.63 -36.99
N GLN A 666 32.21 20.34 -36.83
CA GLN A 666 33.38 19.69 -37.44
C GLN A 666 33.02 18.81 -38.65
N LEU A 667 31.73 18.76 -39.04
CA LEU A 667 31.21 17.83 -40.06
C LEU A 667 31.93 17.94 -41.42
N ASN A 668 32.23 19.17 -41.87
CA ASN A 668 32.93 19.41 -43.13
C ASN A 668 34.42 19.04 -43.09
N GLN A 669 35.07 19.19 -41.93
CA GLN A 669 36.46 18.77 -41.74
C GLN A 669 36.59 17.23 -41.67
N LEU A 670 35.54 16.54 -41.23
CA LEU A 670 35.47 15.06 -41.20
C LEU A 670 35.22 14.44 -42.59
N ASN A 671 34.58 15.16 -43.51
CA ASN A 671 34.26 14.70 -44.87
C ASN A 671 35.37 14.96 -45.90
N GLN A 672 36.30 15.90 -45.66
CA GLN A 672 37.48 16.11 -46.50
C GLN A 672 38.58 15.09 -46.13
N LYS A 673 38.89 14.16 -47.04
CA LYS A 673 39.91 13.11 -46.85
C LYS A 673 41.32 13.68 -46.58
N CYS A 674 42.02 13.02 -45.66
CA CYS A 674 43.47 13.04 -45.45
C CYS A 674 44.08 14.34 -44.90
N CYS A 675 44.07 14.51 -43.56
CA CYS A 675 45.13 15.25 -42.88
C CYS A 675 45.58 14.47 -41.64
N HIS A 676 46.75 13.86 -41.76
CA HIS A 676 47.29 12.82 -40.89
C HIS A 676 47.99 13.36 -39.63
N ASN A 677 47.68 14.56 -39.10
CA ASN A 677 48.46 15.05 -37.96
C ASN A 677 47.82 16.06 -36.99
N TYR A 678 46.53 16.35 -37.03
CA TYR A 678 45.91 17.16 -35.96
C TYR A 678 44.50 16.69 -35.61
N ILE A 679 44.28 16.41 -34.32
CA ILE A 679 43.01 16.16 -33.61
C ILE A 679 42.47 14.72 -33.63
N HIS A 680 43.16 13.82 -32.91
CA HIS A 680 42.50 12.69 -32.24
C HIS A 680 42.33 12.98 -30.74
N LYS A 681 41.70 14.11 -30.40
CA LYS A 681 41.05 14.23 -29.08
C LYS A 681 39.69 13.55 -29.23
N CYS A 682 39.44 12.50 -28.46
CA CYS A 682 38.13 11.86 -28.37
C CYS A 682 37.05 12.96 -28.18
N LEU A 683 36.10 13.09 -29.12
CA LEU A 683 35.06 14.15 -29.09
C LEU A 683 34.31 14.17 -27.75
N CYS A 684 34.10 12.99 -27.15
CA CYS A 684 33.54 12.86 -25.81
C CYS A 684 34.47 13.48 -24.74
N PHE A 685 35.78 13.19 -24.80
CA PHE A 685 36.75 13.77 -23.87
C PHE A 685 36.83 15.30 -23.99
N GLN A 686 36.73 15.84 -25.20
CA GLN A 686 36.63 17.29 -25.40
C GLN A 686 35.33 17.86 -24.81
N GLY A 687 34.19 17.20 -24.99
CA GLY A 687 32.92 17.61 -24.38
C GLY A 687 32.98 17.62 -22.85
N VAL A 688 33.60 16.60 -22.25
CA VAL A 688 33.86 16.54 -20.80
C VAL A 688 34.75 17.71 -20.36
N LEU A 689 35.89 17.91 -21.01
CA LEU A 689 36.81 19.01 -20.65
C LEU A 689 36.16 20.39 -20.76
N LEU A 690 35.40 20.65 -21.82
CA LEU A 690 34.68 21.91 -22.00
C LEU A 690 33.63 22.12 -20.90
N THR A 691 32.91 21.06 -20.56
CA THR A 691 31.89 21.11 -19.51
C THR A 691 32.50 21.45 -18.15
N PHE A 692 33.53 20.71 -17.74
CA PHE A 692 34.19 20.92 -16.45
C PHE A 692 34.95 22.25 -16.38
N ARG A 693 35.53 22.71 -17.49
CA ARG A 693 36.32 23.95 -17.52
C ARG A 693 35.47 25.22 -17.58
N TYR A 694 34.35 25.21 -18.29
CA TYR A 694 33.62 26.45 -18.63
C TYR A 694 32.14 26.46 -18.21
N HIS A 695 31.50 25.31 -17.97
CA HIS A 695 30.04 25.25 -17.86
C HIS A 695 29.49 24.76 -16.51
N LEU A 696 30.35 24.39 -15.54
CA LEU A 696 29.91 23.94 -14.21
C LEU A 696 28.99 24.93 -13.49
N GLY A 697 29.27 26.24 -13.56
CA GLY A 697 28.40 27.26 -12.94
C GLY A 697 26.99 27.31 -13.56
N THR A 698 26.89 27.10 -14.87
CA THR A 698 25.60 27.04 -15.59
C THR A 698 24.82 25.78 -15.22
N ILE A 699 25.52 24.65 -15.07
CA ILE A 699 24.93 23.38 -14.61
C ILE A 699 24.40 23.54 -13.18
N ALA A 700 25.23 24.02 -12.26
CA ALA A 700 24.90 24.21 -10.85
C ALA A 700 23.68 25.12 -10.66
N PHE A 701 23.60 26.22 -11.41
CA PHE A 701 22.47 27.15 -11.36
C PHE A 701 21.17 26.55 -11.91
N GLY A 702 21.22 25.87 -13.06
CA GLY A 702 20.01 25.26 -13.63
C GLY A 702 19.49 24.08 -12.79
N SER A 703 20.39 23.26 -12.24
CA SER A 703 19.99 22.12 -11.40
C SER A 703 19.47 22.53 -10.03
N SER A 704 19.94 23.64 -9.45
CA SER A 704 19.47 24.12 -8.15
C SER A 704 18.02 24.59 -8.20
N ILE A 705 17.57 25.18 -9.30
CA ILE A 705 16.18 25.61 -9.46
C ILE A 705 15.23 24.40 -9.47
N ILE A 706 15.59 23.32 -10.16
CA ILE A 706 14.81 22.07 -10.15
C ILE A 706 14.74 21.50 -8.74
N ALA A 707 15.89 21.47 -8.04
CA ALA A 707 15.96 20.97 -6.67
C ALA A 707 15.15 21.81 -5.68
N ILE A 708 15.12 23.14 -5.81
CA ILE A 708 14.27 24.02 -4.99
C ILE A 708 12.79 23.64 -5.17
N ILE A 709 12.34 23.44 -6.41
CA ILE A 709 10.95 23.07 -6.71
C ILE A 709 10.62 21.71 -6.09
N ASP A 710 11.51 20.72 -6.22
CA ASP A 710 11.28 19.39 -5.66
C ASP A 710 11.30 19.38 -4.13
N THR A 711 12.18 20.15 -3.49
CA THR A 711 12.15 20.35 -2.02
C THR A 711 10.84 20.98 -1.56
N LEU A 712 10.33 22.01 -2.25
CA LEU A 712 9.05 22.63 -1.91
C LEU A 712 7.87 21.66 -2.05
N ARG A 713 7.88 20.80 -3.07
CA ARG A 713 6.86 19.76 -3.26
C ARG A 713 6.86 18.75 -2.12
N THR A 714 8.04 18.30 -1.70
CA THR A 714 8.18 17.36 -0.57
C THR A 714 7.78 18.01 0.76
N LEU A 715 8.06 19.30 0.95
CA LEU A 715 7.60 20.03 2.13
C LEU A 715 6.08 20.14 2.21
N ILE A 716 5.40 20.35 1.09
CA ILE A 716 3.94 20.37 1.03
C ILE A 716 3.35 19.02 1.43
N ASP A 717 3.97 17.90 1.01
CA ASP A 717 3.54 16.56 1.40
C ASP A 717 3.71 16.35 2.92
N LEU A 718 4.84 16.77 3.50
CA LEU A 718 5.07 16.70 4.95
C LEU A 718 4.07 17.54 5.75
N ILE A 719 3.71 18.74 5.26
CA ILE A 719 2.70 19.59 5.90
C ILE A 719 1.33 18.91 5.83
N LYS A 720 0.99 18.33 4.68
CA LYS A 720 -0.28 17.63 4.48
C LYS A 720 -0.45 16.46 5.44
N ASP A 721 0.58 15.62 5.59
CA ASP A 721 0.54 14.46 6.49
C ASP A 721 0.40 14.90 7.96
N ARG A 722 1.05 16.00 8.36
CA ARG A 722 0.87 16.58 9.70
C ARG A 722 -0.52 17.17 9.91
N MET A 723 -1.12 17.79 8.90
CA MET A 723 -2.51 18.28 8.98
C MET A 723 -3.52 17.14 9.08
N GLU A 724 -3.26 16.01 8.41
CA GLU A 724 -4.07 14.79 8.54
C GLU A 724 -3.99 14.21 9.96
N ALA A 725 -2.82 14.23 10.60
CA ALA A 725 -2.65 13.80 12.00
C ALA A 725 -3.35 14.72 13.02
N MET A 726 -3.53 16.01 12.71
CA MET A 726 -4.16 17.00 13.61
C MET A 726 -5.66 17.25 13.32
N ASN A 727 -6.28 16.50 12.40
CA ASN A 727 -7.70 16.64 12.03
C ASN A 727 -8.11 18.07 11.58
N ILE A 728 -7.21 18.82 10.93
CA ILE A 728 -7.46 20.20 10.47
C ILE A 728 -8.20 20.22 9.11
N ASP A 729 -9.05 21.23 8.92
CA ASP A 729 -10.03 21.47 7.84
C ASP A 729 -9.68 21.04 6.40
N ASN A 730 -10.70 20.56 5.68
CA ASN A 730 -10.65 20.09 4.29
C ASN A 730 -10.23 21.16 3.26
N TYR A 731 -10.46 22.44 3.55
CA TYR A 731 -10.10 23.55 2.66
C TYR A 731 -8.59 23.72 2.51
N GLY A 732 -7.83 23.59 3.61
CA GLY A 732 -6.37 23.66 3.58
C GLY A 732 -5.75 22.53 2.74
N LYS A 733 -6.31 21.32 2.83
CA LYS A 733 -5.90 20.15 2.02
C LYS A 733 -6.14 20.38 0.52
N CYS A 734 -7.25 21.03 0.16
CA CYS A 734 -7.55 21.39 -1.23
C CYS A 734 -6.54 22.42 -1.77
N CYS A 735 -6.26 23.48 -1.02
CA CYS A 735 -5.28 24.51 -1.40
C CYS A 735 -3.87 23.94 -1.59
N LEU A 736 -3.40 23.08 -0.68
CA LEU A 736 -2.09 22.42 -0.81
C LEU A 736 -2.01 21.52 -2.05
N LYS A 737 -3.10 20.84 -2.42
CA LYS A 737 -3.17 20.02 -3.64
C LYS A 737 -3.08 20.88 -4.91
N LEU A 738 -3.71 22.06 -4.92
CA LEU A 738 -3.60 23.02 -6.03
C LEU A 738 -2.19 23.58 -6.16
N ILE A 739 -1.55 23.97 -5.04
CA ILE A 739 -0.16 24.46 -5.02
C ILE A 739 0.81 23.35 -5.47
N LYS A 740 0.63 22.10 -5.02
CA LYS A 740 1.43 20.97 -5.50
C LYS A 740 1.25 20.74 -7.00
N GLY A 741 0.02 20.85 -7.50
CA GLY A 741 -0.31 20.77 -8.92
C GLY A 741 0.43 21.82 -9.74
N SER A 742 0.39 23.09 -9.31
CA SER A 742 1.08 24.18 -10.00
C SER A 742 2.61 24.03 -9.96
N LEU A 743 3.19 23.62 -8.83
CA LEU A 743 4.62 23.30 -8.73
C LEU A 743 5.03 22.15 -9.65
N ASN A 744 4.15 21.14 -9.83
CA ASN A 744 4.42 20.06 -10.77
C ASN A 744 4.45 20.56 -12.22
N CYS A 745 3.53 21.47 -12.59
CA CYS A 745 3.55 22.13 -13.89
C CYS A 745 4.82 22.98 -14.08
N ILE A 746 5.21 23.78 -13.08
CA ILE A 746 6.43 24.61 -13.11
C ILE A 746 7.67 23.73 -13.27
N ARG A 747 7.77 22.63 -12.52
CA ARG A 747 8.88 21.67 -12.64
C ARG A 747 9.00 21.12 -14.05
N CYS A 748 7.89 20.65 -14.62
CA CYS A 748 7.87 20.11 -15.99
C CYS A 748 8.28 21.16 -17.02
N CYS A 749 7.80 22.40 -16.89
CA CYS A 749 8.20 23.50 -17.76
C CYS A 749 9.70 23.78 -17.64
N PHE A 750 10.19 23.95 -16.41
CA PHE A 750 11.59 24.30 -16.18
C PHE A 750 12.55 23.19 -16.64
N GLN A 751 12.19 21.92 -16.45
CA GLN A 751 12.95 20.78 -16.96
C GLN A 751 13.04 20.79 -18.50
N PHE A 752 11.93 21.08 -19.18
CA PHE A 752 11.91 21.24 -20.63
C PHE A 752 12.80 22.41 -21.09
N PHE A 753 12.65 23.59 -20.49
CA PHE A 753 13.46 24.78 -20.84
C PHE A 753 14.95 24.60 -20.54
N SER A 754 15.30 23.95 -19.42
CA SER A 754 16.69 23.74 -19.00
C SER A 754 17.45 22.90 -20.01
N ARG A 755 16.81 21.84 -20.56
CA ARG A 755 17.39 20.99 -21.60
C ARG A 755 17.87 21.81 -22.81
N TYR A 756 17.02 22.67 -23.37
CA TYR A 756 17.39 23.50 -24.53
C TYR A 756 18.34 24.64 -24.17
N THR A 757 18.29 25.12 -22.93
CA THR A 757 19.24 26.12 -22.41
C THR A 757 20.66 25.56 -22.35
N TYR A 758 20.83 24.31 -21.92
CA TYR A 758 22.13 23.63 -21.93
C TYR A 758 22.65 23.40 -23.35
N ILE A 759 21.77 23.02 -24.29
CA ILE A 759 22.12 22.91 -25.71
C ILE A 759 22.60 24.27 -26.26
N MET A 760 21.85 25.35 -26.02
CA MET A 760 22.24 26.69 -26.47
C MET A 760 23.51 27.22 -25.78
N THR A 761 23.75 26.82 -24.53
CA THR A 761 25.00 27.12 -23.82
C THR A 761 26.17 26.45 -24.53
N ALA A 762 26.04 25.19 -24.94
CA ALA A 762 27.06 24.49 -25.71
C ALA A 762 27.30 25.12 -27.09
N VAL A 763 26.26 25.64 -27.76
CA VAL A 763 26.37 26.32 -29.07
C VAL A 763 26.98 27.71 -28.97
N SER A 764 26.53 28.53 -28.03
CA SER A 764 26.86 29.96 -27.96
C SER A 764 27.98 30.31 -26.98
N GLY A 765 28.32 29.40 -26.06
CA GLY A 765 29.29 29.64 -24.98
C GLY A 765 28.82 30.61 -23.90
N LYS A 766 27.56 31.05 -23.91
CA LYS A 766 27.02 32.04 -22.95
C LYS A 766 26.47 31.36 -21.69
N TRP A 767 26.44 32.11 -20.59
CA TRP A 767 25.88 31.66 -19.30
C TRP A 767 24.35 31.41 -19.36
N PHE A 768 23.81 30.66 -18.37
CA PHE A 768 22.45 30.10 -18.36
C PHE A 768 21.35 31.05 -18.86
N CYS A 769 21.19 32.23 -18.26
CA CYS A 769 20.05 33.11 -18.56
C CYS A 769 20.09 33.66 -19.99
N SER A 770 21.28 33.99 -20.51
CA SER A 770 21.42 34.48 -21.88
C SER A 770 21.14 33.38 -22.91
N SER A 771 21.62 32.17 -22.62
CA SER A 771 21.32 30.98 -23.42
C SER A 771 19.83 30.61 -23.35
N ALA A 772 19.19 30.76 -22.20
CA ALA A 772 17.76 30.48 -22.01
C ALA A 772 16.88 31.42 -22.83
N PHE A 773 17.19 32.71 -22.86
CA PHE A 773 16.46 33.69 -23.68
C PHE A 773 16.59 33.37 -25.17
N THR A 774 17.82 33.12 -25.64
CA THR A 774 18.09 32.78 -27.04
C THR A 774 17.41 31.47 -27.44
N ALA A 775 17.48 30.45 -26.57
CA ALA A 775 16.82 29.18 -26.79
C ALA A 775 15.29 29.32 -26.86
N THR A 776 14.70 30.10 -25.94
CA THR A 776 13.24 30.32 -25.88
C THR A 776 12.75 31.04 -27.12
N LYS A 777 13.47 32.06 -27.59
CA LYS A 777 13.13 32.77 -28.83
C LYS A 777 13.08 31.81 -30.02
N LEU A 778 14.14 31.02 -30.20
CA LEU A 778 14.25 30.04 -31.29
C LEU A 778 13.16 28.95 -31.22
N LEU A 779 12.83 28.51 -29.99
CA LEU A 779 11.76 27.55 -29.74
C LEU A 779 10.38 28.11 -30.08
N LEU A 780 10.09 29.38 -29.78
CA LEU A 780 8.80 30.00 -30.07
C LEU A 780 8.61 30.20 -31.57
N GLU A 781 9.65 30.64 -32.28
CA GLU A 781 9.63 30.82 -33.75
C GLU A 781 9.42 29.49 -34.50
N ASN A 782 9.82 28.36 -33.88
CA ASN A 782 9.70 27.02 -34.47
C ASN A 782 8.91 26.01 -33.64
N CYS A 783 8.00 26.49 -32.79
CA CYS A 783 7.36 25.67 -31.76
C CYS A 783 6.74 24.38 -32.31
N LEU A 784 5.98 24.51 -33.41
CA LEU A 784 5.33 23.38 -34.06
C LEU A 784 6.35 22.37 -34.66
N ARG A 785 7.50 22.83 -35.17
CA ARG A 785 8.54 21.92 -35.72
C ARG A 785 9.25 21.16 -34.61
N VAL A 786 9.64 21.87 -33.55
CA VAL A 786 10.32 21.29 -32.38
C VAL A 786 9.41 20.28 -31.69
N PHE A 787 8.14 20.64 -31.46
CA PHE A 787 7.17 19.76 -30.81
C PHE A 787 6.93 18.47 -31.61
N ILE A 788 6.72 18.56 -32.93
CA ILE A 788 6.50 17.39 -33.76
C ILE A 788 7.74 16.50 -33.80
N LEU A 789 8.93 17.09 -33.92
CA LEU A 789 10.19 16.34 -33.91
C LEU A 789 10.40 15.60 -32.58
N ASP A 790 10.26 16.29 -31.45
CA ASP A 790 10.45 15.70 -30.11
C ASP A 790 9.47 14.55 -29.89
N ARG A 791 8.21 14.69 -30.31
CA ARG A 791 7.20 13.63 -30.19
C ARG A 791 7.44 12.43 -31.09
N VAL A 792 7.82 12.65 -32.35
CA VAL A 792 8.17 11.56 -33.28
C VAL A 792 9.39 10.80 -32.75
N CYS A 793 10.45 11.50 -32.33
CA CYS A 793 11.63 10.88 -31.72
C CYS A 793 11.27 10.09 -30.45
N ALA A 794 10.44 10.63 -29.56
CA ALA A 794 10.02 9.96 -28.33
C ALA A 794 9.27 8.66 -28.60
N ILE A 795 8.33 8.64 -29.56
CA ILE A 795 7.57 7.44 -29.95
C ILE A 795 8.51 6.35 -30.47
N LEU A 796 9.49 6.71 -31.30
CA LEU A 796 10.42 5.75 -31.89
C LEU A 796 11.37 5.13 -30.88
N LEU A 797 11.88 5.95 -29.97
CA LEU A 797 12.71 5.46 -28.87
C LEU A 797 11.87 4.60 -27.92
N TYR A 798 10.58 4.90 -27.73
CA TYR A 798 9.67 4.07 -26.94
C TYR A 798 9.41 2.69 -27.59
N ILE A 799 9.15 2.64 -28.90
CA ILE A 799 9.02 1.38 -29.65
C ILE A 799 10.32 0.57 -29.58
N GLY A 800 11.47 1.24 -29.65
CA GLY A 800 12.77 0.62 -29.45
C GLY A 800 12.87 -0.07 -28.09
N ARG A 801 12.47 0.60 -27.00
CA ARG A 801 12.45 0.01 -25.64
C ARG A 801 11.60 -1.26 -25.60
N ILE A 802 10.36 -1.19 -26.10
CA ILE A 802 9.45 -2.34 -26.12
C ILE A 802 10.04 -3.49 -26.93
N THR A 803 10.56 -3.21 -28.13
CA THR A 803 11.12 -4.24 -29.02
C THR A 803 12.31 -4.95 -28.37
N ILE A 804 13.22 -4.20 -27.75
CA ILE A 804 14.38 -4.77 -27.06
C ILE A 804 13.92 -5.60 -25.85
N THR A 805 12.99 -5.10 -25.04
CA THR A 805 12.44 -5.82 -23.88
C THR A 805 11.75 -7.12 -24.30
N ILE A 806 10.86 -7.09 -25.29
CA ILE A 806 10.15 -8.28 -25.78
C ILE A 806 11.16 -9.28 -26.37
N GLY A 807 12.09 -8.83 -27.21
CA GLY A 807 13.11 -9.68 -27.79
C GLY A 807 13.98 -10.38 -26.74
N SER A 808 14.36 -9.66 -25.68
CA SER A 808 15.09 -10.24 -24.55
C SER A 808 14.24 -11.20 -23.73
N CYS A 809 12.95 -10.91 -23.46
CA CYS A 809 12.06 -11.82 -22.77
C CYS A 809 11.83 -13.12 -23.55
N VAL A 810 11.63 -13.03 -24.87
CA VAL A 810 11.47 -14.20 -25.76
C VAL A 810 12.76 -15.02 -25.79
N PHE A 811 13.91 -14.37 -25.87
CA PHE A 811 15.19 -15.06 -25.79
C PHE A 811 15.40 -15.74 -24.43
N THR A 812 15.10 -15.07 -23.32
CA THR A 812 15.17 -15.68 -21.98
C THR A 812 14.25 -16.88 -21.90
N ALA A 813 13.00 -16.78 -22.35
CA ALA A 813 12.06 -17.91 -22.39
C ALA A 813 12.61 -19.08 -23.25
N TYR A 814 13.09 -18.78 -24.45
CA TYR A 814 13.71 -19.77 -25.34
C TYR A 814 14.93 -20.45 -24.71
N MET A 815 15.77 -19.68 -24.00
CA MET A 815 16.98 -20.19 -23.35
C MET A 815 16.64 -21.05 -22.13
N LEU A 816 15.58 -20.72 -21.41
CA LEU A 816 15.05 -21.54 -20.32
C LEU A 816 14.49 -22.88 -20.83
N ASP A 817 13.90 -22.89 -22.03
CA ASP A 817 13.31 -24.10 -22.62
C ASP A 817 14.32 -25.00 -23.35
N ASN A 818 15.37 -24.42 -23.97
CA ASN A 818 16.27 -25.17 -24.88
C ASN A 818 17.68 -25.42 -24.34
N ILE A 819 18.15 -24.65 -23.36
CA ILE A 819 19.43 -24.96 -22.71
C ILE A 819 19.11 -25.94 -21.59
N GLY A 820 19.36 -27.22 -21.87
CA GLY A 820 19.24 -28.37 -20.95
C GLY A 820 20.17 -28.31 -19.73
N LEU A 821 20.22 -27.18 -19.04
CA LEU A 821 20.51 -27.18 -17.62
C LEU A 821 19.28 -27.84 -16.99
N ASN A 822 19.43 -29.03 -16.38
CA ASN A 822 18.40 -29.76 -15.65
C ASN A 822 17.89 -28.94 -14.44
N ILE A 823 17.29 -27.78 -14.69
CA ILE A 823 16.75 -26.86 -13.71
C ILE A 823 15.24 -27.00 -13.82
N THR A 824 14.65 -27.73 -12.89
CA THR A 824 13.20 -27.78 -12.74
C THR A 824 12.73 -26.46 -12.13
N LEU A 825 12.58 -25.43 -12.96
CA LEU A 825 12.02 -24.15 -12.52
C LEU A 825 10.52 -24.29 -12.30
N HIS A 826 10.07 -24.03 -11.07
CA HIS A 826 8.65 -24.03 -10.73
C HIS A 826 7.90 -22.81 -11.28
N PHE A 827 8.61 -21.70 -11.50
CA PHE A 827 8.08 -20.46 -12.08
C PHE A 827 8.97 -19.95 -13.23
N SER A 828 8.81 -20.53 -14.42
CA SER A 828 9.58 -20.12 -15.62
C SER A 828 9.37 -18.66 -16.03
N TRP A 829 8.21 -18.08 -15.70
CA TRP A 829 7.88 -16.68 -16.01
C TRP A 829 8.64 -15.67 -15.12
N PHE A 830 9.10 -16.07 -13.93
CA PHE A 830 9.66 -15.13 -12.95
C PHE A 830 11.04 -14.59 -13.38
N PRO A 831 12.01 -15.42 -13.84
CA PRO A 831 13.24 -14.91 -14.46
C PRO A 831 12.98 -14.03 -15.69
N VAL A 832 11.98 -14.38 -16.51
CA VAL A 832 11.59 -13.60 -17.69
C VAL A 832 11.08 -12.21 -17.30
N LEU A 833 10.30 -12.11 -16.22
CA LEU A 833 9.82 -10.83 -15.69
C LEU A 833 10.97 -9.95 -15.17
N ILE A 834 11.89 -10.52 -14.41
CA ILE A 834 13.06 -9.80 -13.88
C ILE A 834 13.90 -9.23 -15.03
N ILE A 835 14.14 -10.03 -16.07
CA ILE A 835 14.82 -9.57 -17.28
C ILE A 835 14.01 -8.48 -17.99
N GLY A 836 12.71 -8.66 -18.13
CA GLY A 836 11.84 -7.67 -18.77
C GLY A 836 11.93 -6.29 -18.12
N ILE A 837 11.82 -6.23 -16.79
CA ILE A 837 11.95 -4.98 -16.03
C ILE A 837 13.36 -4.39 -16.18
N SER A 838 14.39 -5.21 -15.98
CA SER A 838 15.79 -4.76 -16.03
C SER A 838 16.17 -4.21 -17.41
N VAL A 839 15.75 -4.90 -18.48
CA VAL A 839 16.01 -4.51 -19.88
C VAL A 839 15.20 -3.28 -20.27
N TYR A 840 13.97 -3.13 -19.78
CA TYR A 840 13.18 -1.91 -20.02
C TYR A 840 13.84 -0.68 -19.40
N ILE A 841 14.32 -0.79 -18.16
CA ILE A 841 15.04 0.30 -17.48
C ILE A 841 16.36 0.62 -18.21
N SER A 842 17.16 -0.39 -18.54
CA SER A 842 18.45 -0.17 -19.21
C SER A 842 18.27 0.42 -20.60
N SER A 843 17.36 -0.11 -21.42
CA SER A 843 17.04 0.44 -22.75
C SER A 843 16.52 1.87 -22.67
N ALA A 844 15.76 2.23 -21.63
CA ALA A 844 15.30 3.59 -21.41
C ALA A 844 16.46 4.58 -21.20
N ILE A 845 17.46 4.18 -20.42
CA ILE A 845 18.67 4.95 -20.12
C ILE A 845 19.49 5.15 -21.41
N PHE A 846 19.82 4.09 -22.14
CA PHE A 846 20.65 4.18 -23.33
C PHE A 846 19.97 4.91 -24.50
N LEU A 847 18.68 4.63 -24.75
CA LEU A 847 17.94 5.29 -25.83
C LEU A 847 17.68 6.77 -25.54
N ASN A 848 17.77 7.23 -24.29
CA ASN A 848 17.67 8.65 -23.98
C ASN A 848 18.83 9.48 -24.56
N VAL A 849 20.01 8.88 -24.76
CA VAL A 849 21.15 9.53 -25.43
C VAL A 849 20.79 9.97 -26.85
N TYR A 850 20.01 9.16 -27.57
CA TYR A 850 19.50 9.51 -28.90
C TYR A 850 18.54 10.68 -28.87
N ALA A 851 17.66 10.76 -27.87
CA ALA A 851 16.76 11.90 -27.72
C ALA A 851 17.56 13.20 -27.56
N THR A 852 18.63 13.18 -26.77
CA THR A 852 19.52 14.33 -26.58
C THR A 852 20.33 14.64 -27.84
N ALA A 853 20.88 13.63 -28.53
CA ALA A 853 21.61 13.81 -29.78
C ALA A 853 20.76 14.46 -30.87
N THR A 854 19.56 13.93 -31.11
CA THR A 854 18.62 14.47 -32.10
C THR A 854 18.19 15.89 -31.77
N SER A 855 17.89 16.19 -30.51
CA SER A 855 17.49 17.54 -30.09
C SER A 855 18.65 18.54 -30.25
N THR A 856 19.87 18.15 -29.90
CA THR A 856 21.06 19.02 -30.04
C THR A 856 21.36 19.31 -31.50
N LEU A 857 21.42 18.29 -32.36
CA LEU A 857 21.68 18.46 -33.78
C LEU A 857 20.61 19.30 -34.46
N PHE A 858 19.33 19.06 -34.14
CA PHE A 858 18.25 19.87 -34.66
C PHE A 858 18.35 21.34 -34.23
N PHE A 859 18.70 21.59 -32.97
CA PHE A 859 18.87 22.96 -32.48
C PHE A 859 20.07 23.67 -33.12
N CYS A 860 21.16 22.95 -33.41
CA CYS A 860 22.27 23.48 -34.19
C CYS A 860 21.84 23.88 -35.61
N VAL A 861 21.04 23.03 -36.29
CA VAL A 861 20.50 23.32 -37.63
C VAL A 861 19.60 24.55 -37.61
N LEU A 862 18.69 24.66 -36.63
CA LEU A 862 17.84 25.85 -36.49
C LEU A 862 18.67 27.12 -36.26
N TYR A 863 19.68 27.04 -35.39
CA TYR A 863 20.57 28.16 -35.12
C TYR A 863 21.37 28.60 -36.37
N ASP A 864 21.87 27.65 -37.16
CA ASP A 864 22.61 27.93 -38.39
C ASP A 864 21.73 28.63 -39.44
N LEU A 865 20.51 28.11 -39.64
CA LEU A 865 19.55 28.63 -40.61
C LEU A 865 18.97 30.00 -40.23
N GLU A 866 18.63 30.21 -38.96
CA GLU A 866 17.84 31.38 -38.54
C GLU A 866 18.68 32.51 -37.93
N VAL A 867 19.85 32.18 -37.36
CA VAL A 867 20.70 33.17 -36.69
C VAL A 867 21.94 33.50 -37.51
N ARG A 868 22.58 32.51 -38.14
CA ARG A 868 23.77 32.73 -38.98
C ARG A 868 23.46 32.92 -40.46
N ASN A 869 22.28 32.49 -40.92
CA ASN A 869 21.89 32.45 -42.32
C ASN A 869 22.95 31.74 -43.19
N ASP A 870 23.56 30.71 -42.63
CA ASP A 870 24.59 29.87 -43.26
C ASP A 870 24.04 28.43 -43.34
N SER A 871 24.40 27.71 -44.40
CA SER A 871 23.99 26.32 -44.62
C SER A 871 25.16 25.36 -44.74
N GLN A 872 26.41 25.87 -44.76
CA GLN A 872 27.59 25.10 -45.17
C GLN A 872 27.82 23.84 -44.34
N GLN A 873 27.44 23.81 -43.06
CA GLN A 873 27.73 22.71 -42.12
C GLN A 873 26.62 21.64 -42.04
N ILE A 874 25.49 21.85 -42.73
CA ILE A 874 24.38 20.89 -42.80
C ILE A 874 24.77 19.71 -43.72
N SER A 875 24.60 18.46 -43.25
CA SER A 875 24.77 17.24 -44.06
C SER A 875 23.95 17.30 -45.36
N ASN A 876 24.54 16.88 -46.49
CA ASN A 876 23.90 16.93 -47.83
C ASN A 876 22.49 16.32 -47.84
N ARG A 877 22.30 15.19 -47.16
CA ARG A 877 21.00 14.50 -47.06
C ARG A 877 19.97 15.29 -46.25
N LEU A 878 20.41 15.96 -45.19
CA LEU A 878 19.54 16.82 -44.37
C LEU A 878 19.16 18.09 -45.13
N ARG A 879 20.12 18.67 -45.87
CA ARG A 879 19.93 19.85 -46.73
C ARG A 879 18.90 19.57 -47.84
N GLU A 880 19.02 18.46 -48.56
CA GLU A 880 18.05 18.05 -49.58
C GLU A 880 16.61 17.93 -49.07
N ILE A 881 16.43 17.46 -47.83
CA ILE A 881 15.10 17.31 -47.22
C ILE A 881 14.56 18.67 -46.74
N ILE A 882 15.42 19.52 -46.17
CA ILE A 882 15.05 20.87 -45.72
C ILE A 882 14.69 21.75 -46.92
N ASP A 883 15.47 21.72 -48.00
CA ASP A 883 15.26 22.49 -49.22
C ASP A 883 13.97 22.05 -49.93
N LYS A 884 13.69 20.74 -50.04
CA LYS A 884 12.40 20.23 -50.54
C LYS A 884 11.21 20.69 -49.70
N SER A 885 11.36 20.81 -48.38
CA SER A 885 10.28 21.29 -47.50
C SER A 885 10.07 22.82 -47.59
N ASN A 886 11.12 23.58 -47.90
CA ASN A 886 11.07 25.03 -48.07
C ASN A 886 10.54 25.42 -49.46
N ASP A 887 10.87 24.67 -50.51
CA ASP A 887 10.34 24.86 -51.88
C ASP A 887 8.82 24.66 -51.94
N PHE A 888 8.27 23.72 -51.17
CA PHE A 888 6.83 23.55 -51.01
C PHE A 888 6.17 24.77 -50.35
N ARG A 889 6.88 25.46 -49.45
CA ARG A 889 6.37 26.67 -48.79
C ARG A 889 6.40 27.87 -49.72
N LYS A 890 7.46 28.02 -50.54
CA LYS A 890 7.54 29.03 -51.60
C LYS A 890 6.42 28.85 -52.63
N LYS A 891 6.21 27.63 -53.13
CA LYS A 891 5.09 27.31 -54.03
C LYS A 891 3.73 27.56 -53.40
N LYS A 892 3.53 27.25 -52.12
CA LYS A 892 2.24 27.49 -51.44
C LYS A 892 1.95 28.98 -51.21
N PHE A 893 2.98 29.80 -50.97
CA PHE A 893 2.82 31.26 -50.90
C PHE A 893 2.63 31.90 -52.29
N GLU A 894 3.33 31.42 -53.32
CA GLU A 894 3.14 31.86 -54.72
C GLU A 894 1.73 31.54 -55.23
N ILE A 895 1.16 30.36 -54.89
CA ILE A 895 -0.22 29.99 -55.26
C ILE A 895 -1.27 30.85 -54.54
N ILE A 896 -1.00 31.27 -53.29
CA ILE A 896 -1.90 32.16 -52.54
C ILE A 896 -1.84 33.60 -53.09
N ASP A 897 -0.66 34.06 -53.53
CA ASP A 897 -0.52 35.37 -54.18
C ASP A 897 -1.11 35.37 -55.61
N GLU A 898 -0.99 34.28 -56.37
CA GLU A 898 -1.65 34.10 -57.68
C GLU A 898 -3.18 34.00 -57.56
N GLN A 899 -3.72 33.40 -56.49
CA GLN A 899 -5.16 33.41 -56.23
C GLN A 899 -5.67 34.79 -55.79
N SER A 900 -4.90 35.56 -55.00
CA SER A 900 -5.29 36.93 -54.62
C SER A 900 -5.21 37.93 -55.78
N THR A 901 -4.34 37.67 -56.77
CA THR A 901 -4.23 38.48 -57.98
C THR A 901 -5.29 38.11 -59.03
N ASN A 902 -5.70 36.84 -59.14
CA ASN A 902 -6.82 36.43 -60.00
C ASN A 902 -8.20 36.90 -59.51
N ASP A 903 -8.42 37.00 -58.19
CA ASP A 903 -9.67 37.59 -57.65
C ASP A 903 -9.76 39.11 -57.87
N ARG A 904 -8.63 39.80 -58.11
CA ARG A 904 -8.61 41.23 -58.47
C ARG A 904 -8.84 41.48 -59.96
N THR A 905 -8.67 40.49 -60.83
CA THR A 905 -8.94 40.62 -62.27
C THR A 905 -10.33 40.15 -62.70
N GLN A 906 -11.06 39.38 -61.87
CA GLN A 906 -12.46 39.00 -62.16
C GLN A 906 -13.52 39.99 -61.63
N SER A 907 -13.14 41.05 -60.89
CA SER A 907 -14.06 42.15 -60.51
C SER A 907 -13.97 43.41 -61.40
N ARG A 908 -13.27 43.30 -62.54
CA ARG A 908 -13.30 44.28 -63.63
C ARG A 908 -13.47 43.57 -64.96
N PHE A 909 -14.66 43.02 -65.21
CA PHE A 909 -15.34 43.03 -66.50
C PHE A 909 -16.82 42.69 -66.31
#